data_AF-A0A7W5CG85-F1
#
_entry.id   AF-A0A7W5CG85-F1
#
_cell.length_a   1.000
_cell.length_b   1.000
_cell.length_c   1.000
_cell.angle_alpha   90.00
_cell.angle_beta   90.00
_cell.angle_gamma   90.00
#
_symmetry.space_group_name_H-M   'P 1'
#
loop_
_entity.id
_entity.type
_entity.pdbx_description
1 polymer ?
#
loop_
_entity_poly.entity_id
_entity_poly.type
_entity_poly.pdbx_seq_one_letter_code
_entity_poly.pdbx_strand_id
1 'polypeptide(L)'
;MTKKNTFYITTPIYYPSDKLHIGHAYTTVAGDAMARYKRLRGFDVWYLTGTDEHGQKIERKAKEKDQTPQQFVDDIVVGIKELWAKLEISNDDFIRTTEDRHKVIVEKIFAQLLAQDDIYKGTYEGWYCTPCESFFLERQLENGNCPDCGRPVELVKEESYFFRMSNYADRLLQYYEDNPGFIQPESRKNEMINNFIKPGLEDLAVSRTTFDWGVKVPGDAKHVIYVWIDALSNYITALGYGDEGKDQKYRDFWPADVHLVGKEIVRFHTIYWPIMLMALNLPLPKKVFAHGWLLMKDGKMSKSKGNVVDPVMLIDRYGLDALRYYLLREVPFGADGTFTPENFVERINFDLANDLGNLLNRTIAMIDKYFDGAIPAFAGAVTDFDESLQKLSTETVGLVEAALENMEFSVALASLWQLVSRTNKYIDETQPWALAKDEAKKGELASVMHHLAESLRIVSILLQPFLTHSPREMWKQLGIEPGELTAWESTKQFGALPGGTKVSKGSPLFPRLDTLEEAAYIAAEMGGGAEQAQAAEQKSEAAATAADASNETKAEPTGSKEEIAIDDFAKVELRVAQVIAAEPVHKADKLLKLQLDLGYEQRQVVSGIAKFYTPEQMVGRKVICVTNLKPVKLRGEWSQGMILAASHGDQLTLSTVPDEMPNGAVVK
;
A
#
# COMPACT_ATOMS: atom_id res chain seq x y z
N MET A 1 3.25 39.49 -12.21
CA MET A 1 3.62 38.07 -12.36
C MET A 1 2.50 37.25 -11.76
N THR A 2 1.80 36.45 -12.55
CA THR A 2 0.82 35.50 -12.03
C THR A 2 1.54 34.56 -11.08
N LYS A 3 1.13 34.54 -9.80
CA LYS A 3 1.73 33.68 -8.76
C LYS A 3 1.60 32.23 -9.25
N LYS A 4 2.71 31.54 -9.50
CA LYS A 4 2.67 30.11 -9.88
C LYS A 4 2.05 29.33 -8.71
N ASN A 5 1.17 28.37 -9.02
CA ASN A 5 0.66 27.47 -8.00
C ASN A 5 1.79 26.51 -7.60
N THR A 6 2.39 26.75 -6.44
CA THR A 6 3.44 25.89 -5.87
C THR A 6 2.82 24.72 -5.11
N PHE A 7 3.52 23.59 -5.09
CA PHE A 7 3.16 22.42 -4.28
C PHE A 7 4.41 21.82 -3.66
N TYR A 8 4.52 21.85 -2.33
CA TYR A 8 5.63 21.27 -1.59
C TYR A 8 5.20 20.01 -0.84
N ILE A 9 5.79 18.87 -1.22
CA ILE A 9 5.55 17.58 -0.58
C ILE A 9 6.86 16.98 -0.05
N THR A 10 6.79 16.30 1.10
CA THR A 10 7.97 15.64 1.70
C THR A 10 7.66 14.20 2.10
N THR A 11 8.67 13.35 2.07
CA THR A 11 8.71 12.10 2.86
C THR A 11 9.29 12.38 4.25
N PRO A 12 9.29 11.40 5.18
CA PRO A 12 10.23 11.42 6.28
C PRO A 12 11.65 11.31 5.74
N ILE A 13 12.63 11.76 6.51
CA ILE A 13 14.03 11.42 6.28
C ILE A 13 14.33 10.10 6.99
N TYR A 14 14.96 9.16 6.27
CA TYR A 14 15.10 7.78 6.75
C TYR A 14 16.40 7.60 7.53
N TYR A 15 16.36 6.79 8.59
CA TYR A 15 17.52 6.51 9.44
C TYR A 15 18.45 5.50 8.74
N PRO A 16 19.65 5.87 8.24
CA PRO A 16 20.51 5.02 7.44
C PRO A 16 21.33 4.09 8.34
N SER A 17 20.66 3.34 9.21
CA SER A 17 21.32 2.34 10.04
C SER A 17 21.59 1.03 9.28
N ASP A 18 20.92 0.85 8.13
CA ASP A 18 21.01 -0.34 7.29
C ASP A 18 20.27 -0.09 5.94
N LYS A 19 20.29 -1.05 5.00
CA LYS A 19 19.52 -1.01 3.74
C LYS A 19 18.01 -0.76 3.96
N LEU A 20 17.38 -0.04 3.05
CA LEU A 20 15.92 0.19 3.07
C LEU A 20 15.17 -1.06 2.57
N HIS A 21 13.84 -1.03 2.71
CA HIS A 21 12.93 -2.13 2.39
C HIS A 21 11.62 -1.59 1.82
N ILE A 22 10.71 -2.46 1.38
CA ILE A 22 9.45 -2.04 0.71
C ILE A 22 8.62 -1.05 1.53
N GLY A 23 8.63 -1.13 2.87
CA GLY A 23 7.97 -0.13 3.72
C GLY A 23 8.49 1.32 3.56
N HIS A 24 9.80 1.50 3.29
CA HIS A 24 10.36 2.81 2.96
C HIS A 24 10.04 3.21 1.53
N ALA A 25 10.11 2.24 0.60
CA ALA A 25 9.72 2.46 -0.79
C ALA A 25 8.25 2.88 -0.92
N TYR A 26 7.37 2.35 -0.08
CA TYR A 26 5.94 2.69 -0.05
C TYR A 26 5.71 4.19 0.14
N THR A 27 6.31 4.78 1.18
CA THR A 27 6.18 6.21 1.47
C THR A 27 6.75 7.07 0.35
N THR A 28 7.93 6.71 -0.16
CA THR A 28 8.59 7.47 -1.23
C THR A 28 7.86 7.36 -2.56
N VAL A 29 7.34 6.18 -2.93
CA VAL A 29 6.54 6.00 -4.15
C VAL A 29 5.20 6.74 -4.06
N ALA A 30 4.56 6.78 -2.89
CA ALA A 30 3.34 7.58 -2.69
C ALA A 30 3.61 9.10 -2.84
N GLY A 31 4.73 9.59 -2.29
CA GLY A 31 5.16 10.97 -2.47
C GLY A 31 5.45 11.31 -3.93
N ASP A 32 6.15 10.41 -4.62
CA ASP A 32 6.47 10.53 -6.04
C ASP A 32 5.21 10.55 -6.92
N ALA A 33 4.23 9.67 -6.65
CA ALA A 33 2.98 9.64 -7.38
C ALA A 33 2.21 10.96 -7.25
N MET A 34 2.12 11.51 -6.04
CA MET A 34 1.50 12.82 -5.82
C MET A 34 2.28 13.96 -6.51
N ALA A 35 3.61 13.96 -6.40
CA ALA A 35 4.47 14.95 -7.05
C ALA A 35 4.29 14.93 -8.58
N ARG A 36 4.30 13.75 -9.20
CA ARG A 36 4.08 13.56 -10.64
C ARG A 36 2.70 14.03 -11.07
N TYR A 37 1.66 13.65 -10.34
CA TYR A 37 0.29 14.14 -10.60
C TYR A 37 0.24 15.67 -10.56
N LYS A 38 0.77 16.31 -9.52
CA LYS A 38 0.76 17.78 -9.41
C LYS A 38 1.55 18.46 -10.53
N ARG A 39 2.69 17.90 -10.95
CA ARG A 39 3.44 18.40 -12.13
C ARG A 39 2.61 18.26 -13.42
N LEU A 40 1.94 17.13 -13.63
CA LEU A 40 1.04 16.90 -14.77
C LEU A 40 -0.16 17.87 -14.78
N ARG A 41 -0.59 18.33 -13.60
CA ARG A 41 -1.60 19.39 -13.42
C ARG A 41 -1.05 20.81 -13.53
N GLY A 42 0.23 20.99 -13.88
CA GLY A 42 0.84 22.30 -14.10
C GLY A 42 1.29 23.04 -12.83
N PHE A 43 1.39 22.36 -11.68
CA PHE A 43 1.97 22.95 -10.48
C PHE A 43 3.50 23.04 -10.59
N ASP A 44 4.07 24.07 -9.98
CA ASP A 44 5.50 24.13 -9.69
C ASP A 44 5.73 23.28 -8.43
N VAL A 45 6.34 22.11 -8.57
CA VAL A 45 6.43 21.11 -7.49
C VAL A 45 7.84 21.11 -6.91
N TRP A 46 7.92 21.03 -5.59
CA TRP A 46 9.13 20.63 -4.88
C TRP A 46 8.84 19.36 -4.09
N TYR A 47 9.56 18.29 -4.37
CA TYR A 47 9.44 17.01 -3.69
C TYR A 47 10.74 16.67 -2.94
N LEU A 48 10.68 16.65 -1.61
CA LEU A 48 11.83 16.38 -0.74
C LEU A 48 11.81 14.96 -0.16
N THR A 49 12.96 14.30 -0.19
CA THR A 49 13.28 13.12 0.63
C THR A 49 14.70 13.26 1.18
N GLY A 50 15.16 12.32 2.02
CA GLY A 50 16.49 12.42 2.59
C GLY A 50 16.79 11.39 3.68
N THR A 51 17.86 11.65 4.44
CA THR A 51 18.37 10.78 5.50
C THR A 51 18.62 11.53 6.80
N ASP A 52 18.20 10.90 7.91
CA ASP A 52 18.47 11.33 9.29
C ASP A 52 19.70 10.60 9.80
N GLU A 53 20.83 11.28 9.83
CA GLU A 53 22.14 10.65 9.92
C GLU A 53 22.78 10.73 11.31
N HIS A 54 22.16 11.40 12.28
CA HIS A 54 22.75 11.62 13.61
C HIS A 54 22.23 10.63 14.67
N GLY A 55 22.85 10.66 15.85
CA GLY A 55 22.37 9.91 17.02
C GLY A 55 23.16 8.64 17.35
N GLN A 56 22.93 8.15 18.57
CA GLN A 56 23.70 7.07 19.19
C GLN A 56 23.68 5.75 18.40
N LYS A 57 22.57 5.44 17.73
CA LYS A 57 22.41 4.18 17.00
C LYS A 57 23.33 4.11 15.78
N ILE A 58 23.53 5.22 15.06
CA ILE A 58 24.53 5.30 13.97
C ILE A 58 25.94 5.19 14.54
N GLU A 59 26.25 5.92 15.62
CA GLU A 59 27.58 5.89 16.25
C GLU A 59 27.98 4.48 16.67
N ARG A 60 27.06 3.72 17.30
CA ARG A 60 27.29 2.32 17.70
C ARG A 60 27.51 1.41 16.50
N LYS A 61 26.66 1.49 15.46
CA LYS A 61 26.81 0.64 14.27
C LYS A 61 28.07 0.94 13.46
N ALA A 62 28.47 2.21 13.39
CA ALA A 62 29.73 2.59 12.77
C ALA A 62 30.91 1.97 13.53
N LYS A 63 30.87 2.03 14.87
CA LYS A 63 31.87 1.39 15.73
C LYS A 63 31.90 -0.14 15.59
N GLU A 64 30.75 -0.80 15.48
CA GLU A 64 30.65 -2.24 15.22
C GLU A 64 31.28 -2.67 13.88
N LYS A 65 31.39 -1.73 12.92
CA LYS A 65 32.03 -1.95 11.61
C LYS A 65 33.44 -1.36 11.50
N ASP A 66 34.03 -0.88 12.61
CA ASP A 66 35.32 -0.20 12.63
C ASP A 66 35.40 1.02 11.66
N GLN A 67 34.29 1.74 11.50
CA GLN A 67 34.16 2.94 10.66
C GLN A 67 33.89 4.20 11.50
N THR A 68 34.24 5.38 10.97
CA THR A 68 33.71 6.63 11.54
C THR A 68 32.21 6.74 11.21
N PRO A 69 31.39 7.41 12.06
CA PRO A 69 29.97 7.60 11.77
C PRO A 69 29.69 8.24 10.40
N GLN A 70 30.49 9.23 10.00
CA GLN A 70 30.39 9.87 8.68
C GLN A 70 30.60 8.88 7.53
N GLN A 71 31.68 8.08 7.59
CA GLN A 71 31.95 7.05 6.57
C GLN A 71 30.83 6.02 6.50
N PHE A 72 30.32 5.57 7.65
CA PHE A 72 29.23 4.60 7.72
C PHE A 72 27.95 5.11 7.04
N VAL A 73 27.54 6.36 7.30
CA VAL A 73 26.35 6.93 6.67
C VAL A 73 26.57 7.24 5.19
N ASP A 74 27.77 7.71 4.81
CA ASP A 74 28.12 7.96 3.39
C ASP A 74 27.96 6.69 2.55
N ASP A 75 28.45 5.54 3.04
CA ASP A 75 28.35 4.25 2.35
C ASP A 75 26.89 3.79 2.16
N ILE A 76 26.04 3.99 3.18
CA ILE A 76 24.63 3.56 3.14
C ILE A 76 23.79 4.48 2.25
N VAL A 77 24.05 5.79 2.29
CA VAL A 77 23.31 6.80 1.52
C VAL A 77 23.48 6.57 0.01
N VAL A 78 24.63 6.06 -0.45
CA VAL A 78 24.81 5.66 -1.85
C VAL A 78 23.74 4.65 -2.27
N GLY A 79 23.58 3.56 -1.51
CA GLY A 79 22.56 2.54 -1.79
C GLY A 79 21.13 3.06 -1.71
N ILE A 80 20.86 4.04 -0.83
CA ILE A 80 19.54 4.71 -0.75
C ILE A 80 19.27 5.51 -2.02
N LYS A 81 20.23 6.30 -2.49
CA LYS A 81 20.10 7.09 -3.72
C LYS A 81 19.99 6.20 -4.96
N GLU A 82 20.74 5.10 -5.00
CA GLU A 82 20.62 4.07 -6.05
C GLU A 82 19.23 3.44 -6.07
N LEU A 83 18.67 3.11 -4.90
CA LEU A 83 17.30 2.60 -4.80
C LEU A 83 16.28 3.63 -5.31
N TRP A 84 16.41 4.91 -4.95
CA TRP A 84 15.53 5.96 -5.46
C TRP A 84 15.65 6.18 -6.96
N ALA A 85 16.87 6.10 -7.51
CA ALA A 85 17.07 6.12 -8.95
C ALA A 85 16.42 4.92 -9.63
N LYS A 86 16.56 3.71 -9.06
CA LYS A 86 15.95 2.47 -9.57
C LYS A 86 14.42 2.48 -9.50
N LEU A 87 13.86 3.13 -8.48
CA LEU A 87 12.42 3.36 -8.34
C LEU A 87 11.89 4.53 -9.20
N GLU A 88 12.79 5.21 -9.91
CA GLU A 88 12.54 6.45 -10.65
C GLU A 88 11.81 7.51 -9.82
N ILE A 89 12.22 7.68 -8.57
CA ILE A 89 11.71 8.73 -7.69
C ILE A 89 12.15 10.09 -8.24
N SER A 90 11.18 10.99 -8.42
CA SER A 90 11.36 12.32 -8.99
C SER A 90 11.51 13.41 -7.93
N ASN A 91 12.25 13.12 -6.85
CA ASN A 91 12.52 14.12 -5.81
C ASN A 91 13.44 15.23 -6.38
N ASP A 92 13.15 16.48 -6.01
CA ASP A 92 13.87 17.66 -6.48
C ASP A 92 15.14 17.94 -5.65
N ASP A 93 15.16 17.45 -4.41
CA ASP A 93 16.33 17.50 -3.52
C ASP A 93 16.39 16.22 -2.67
N PHE A 94 17.58 15.91 -2.19
CA PHE A 94 17.86 14.84 -1.23
C PHE A 94 18.67 15.44 -0.07
N ILE A 95 18.00 15.71 1.06
CA ILE A 95 18.64 16.33 2.23
C ILE A 95 19.35 15.28 3.09
N ARG A 96 20.54 15.62 3.57
CA ARG A 96 21.27 14.83 4.58
C ARG A 96 21.49 15.70 5.81
N THR A 97 21.19 15.20 7.01
CA THR A 97 21.37 16.02 8.23
C THR A 97 22.83 16.34 8.54
N THR A 98 23.79 15.60 7.95
CA THR A 98 25.23 15.90 8.04
C THR A 98 25.69 17.10 7.21
N GLU A 99 24.88 17.60 6.27
CA GLU A 99 25.24 18.73 5.41
C GLU A 99 25.31 20.06 6.19
N ASP A 100 26.28 20.91 5.86
CA ASP A 100 26.48 22.19 6.55
C ASP A 100 25.26 23.13 6.41
N ARG A 101 24.56 23.08 5.27
CA ARG A 101 23.30 23.83 5.05
C ARG A 101 22.20 23.44 6.04
N HIS A 102 22.28 22.26 6.64
CA HIS A 102 21.37 21.81 7.69
C HIS A 102 21.90 22.17 9.08
N LYS A 103 23.12 21.72 9.42
CA LYS A 103 23.70 21.87 10.77
C LYS A 103 23.75 23.33 11.24
N VAL A 104 24.20 24.24 10.37
CA VAL A 104 24.30 25.68 10.69
C VAL A 104 22.93 26.27 11.03
N ILE A 105 21.88 25.82 10.35
CA ILE A 105 20.52 26.32 10.59
C ILE A 105 19.92 25.69 11.86
N VAL A 106 20.18 24.41 12.12
CA VAL A 106 19.79 23.74 13.37
C VAL A 106 20.43 24.43 14.58
N GLU A 107 21.71 24.80 14.50
CA GLU A 107 22.41 25.59 15.53
C GLU A 107 21.72 26.95 15.76
N LYS A 108 21.38 27.67 14.69
CA LYS A 108 20.66 28.95 14.77
C LYS A 108 19.28 28.81 15.39
N ILE A 109 18.51 27.78 14.99
CA ILE A 109 17.18 27.48 15.55
C ILE A 109 17.30 27.23 17.05
N PHE A 110 18.25 26.40 17.48
CA PHE A 110 18.46 26.11 18.89
C PHE A 110 18.84 27.36 19.68
N ALA A 111 19.79 28.16 19.17
CA ALA A 111 20.22 29.41 19.80
C ALA A 111 19.06 30.41 19.93
N GLN A 112 18.20 30.51 18.91
CA GLN A 112 17.01 31.37 18.94
C GLN A 112 16.00 30.91 20.00
N LEU A 113 15.70 29.62 20.08
CA LEU A 113 14.77 29.07 21.08
C LEU A 113 15.32 29.21 22.51
N LEU A 114 16.64 29.07 22.68
CA LEU A 114 17.31 29.34 23.96
C LEU A 114 17.22 30.83 24.35
N ALA A 115 17.45 31.73 23.39
CA ALA A 115 17.40 33.18 23.63
C ALA A 115 15.99 33.69 23.99
N GLN A 116 14.94 32.98 23.57
CA GLN A 116 13.54 33.32 23.84
C GLN A 116 12.97 32.64 25.11
N ASP A 117 13.81 31.93 25.89
CA ASP A 117 13.40 31.13 27.07
C ASP A 117 12.41 30.00 26.75
N ASP A 118 12.29 29.61 25.48
CA ASP A 118 11.56 28.39 25.08
C ASP A 118 12.38 27.13 25.35
N ILE A 119 13.71 27.24 25.32
CA ILE A 119 14.63 26.19 25.76
C ILE A 119 15.30 26.62 27.07
N TYR A 120 15.34 25.72 28.05
CA TYR A 120 16.03 25.95 29.32
C TYR A 120 16.87 24.73 29.72
N LYS A 121 17.94 24.95 30.49
CA LYS A 121 18.75 23.85 31.01
C LYS A 121 18.08 23.24 32.24
N GLY A 122 17.95 21.93 32.26
CA GLY A 122 17.37 21.18 33.36
C GLY A 122 18.12 19.89 33.61
N THR A 123 17.51 19.02 34.41
CA THR A 123 18.03 17.67 34.62
C THR A 123 16.88 16.69 34.43
N TYR A 124 17.05 15.78 33.47
CA TYR A 124 16.15 14.67 33.25
C TYR A 124 16.44 13.60 34.30
N GLU A 125 15.41 13.09 34.95
CA GLU A 125 15.50 11.98 35.89
C GLU A 125 14.40 10.98 35.52
N GLY A 126 14.79 9.78 35.08
CA GLY A 126 13.85 8.79 34.58
C GLY A 126 14.42 7.38 34.65
N TRP A 127 13.52 6.39 34.65
CA TRP A 127 13.89 4.99 34.76
C TRP A 127 14.23 4.42 33.39
N TYR A 128 15.50 4.17 33.14
CA TYR A 128 16.03 3.74 31.87
C TYR A 128 16.14 2.21 31.81
N CYS A 129 15.60 1.62 30.74
CA CYS A 129 15.78 0.21 30.44
C CYS A 129 16.88 0.04 29.39
N THR A 130 18.08 -0.35 29.79
CA THR A 130 19.23 -0.52 28.88
C THR A 130 18.95 -1.42 27.67
N PRO A 131 18.25 -2.57 27.81
CA PRO A 131 17.94 -3.42 26.66
C PRO A 131 16.84 -2.88 25.73
N CYS A 132 15.93 -2.05 26.23
CA CYS A 132 14.87 -1.42 25.43
C CYS A 132 15.25 -0.03 24.92
N GLU A 133 16.32 0.54 25.47
CA GLU A 133 16.78 1.92 25.23
C GLU A 133 15.70 2.99 25.44
N SER A 134 14.80 2.73 26.39
CA SER A 134 13.64 3.57 26.68
C SER A 134 13.69 4.10 28.10
N PHE A 135 13.31 5.36 28.26
CA PHE A 135 13.02 5.95 29.55
C PHE A 135 11.55 5.81 29.88
N PHE A 136 11.28 5.47 31.14
CA PHE A 136 9.95 5.36 31.70
C PHE A 136 9.84 6.27 32.91
N LEU A 137 8.66 6.86 33.05
CA LEU A 137 8.28 7.47 34.32
C LEU A 137 8.01 6.35 35.32
N GLU A 138 8.20 6.63 36.61
CA GLU A 138 7.97 5.65 37.68
C GLU A 138 6.56 5.02 37.59
N ARG A 139 5.55 5.84 37.23
CA ARG A 139 4.16 5.40 37.02
C ARG A 139 3.96 4.40 35.87
N GLN A 140 4.90 4.32 34.95
CA GLN A 140 4.85 3.43 33.77
C GLN A 140 5.56 2.10 34.02
N LEU A 141 6.25 1.94 35.15
CA LEU A 141 6.95 0.70 35.47
C LEU A 141 5.97 -0.39 35.93
N GLU A 142 6.19 -1.62 35.47
CA GLU A 142 5.48 -2.79 35.98
C GLU A 142 6.31 -3.45 37.07
N ASN A 143 5.84 -3.37 38.33
CA ASN A 143 6.56 -3.88 39.50
C ASN A 143 8.02 -3.39 39.62
N GLY A 144 8.28 -2.13 39.22
CA GLY A 144 9.63 -1.55 39.23
C GLY A 144 10.53 -2.01 38.08
N ASN A 145 9.97 -2.70 37.08
CA ASN A 145 10.66 -3.14 35.87
C ASN A 145 10.10 -2.47 34.62
N CYS A 146 10.85 -2.57 33.52
CA CYS A 146 10.47 -2.08 32.21
C CYS A 146 9.13 -2.71 31.77
N PRO A 147 8.11 -1.91 31.41
CA PRO A 147 6.82 -2.45 30.98
C PRO A 147 6.91 -3.22 29.66
N ASP A 148 7.92 -2.92 28.83
CA ASP A 148 8.03 -3.52 27.50
C ASP A 148 8.72 -4.89 27.51
N CYS A 149 9.73 -5.09 28.38
CA CYS A 149 10.50 -6.34 28.40
C CYS A 149 10.58 -7.04 29.76
N GLY A 150 9.95 -6.48 30.79
CA GLY A 150 9.93 -7.01 32.16
C GLY A 150 11.30 -7.01 32.87
N ARG A 151 12.33 -6.39 32.30
CA ARG A 151 13.68 -6.34 32.88
C ARG A 151 13.87 -5.15 33.82
N PRO A 152 14.83 -5.22 34.76
CA PRO A 152 15.17 -4.10 35.63
C PRO A 152 15.47 -2.81 34.87
N VAL A 153 15.05 -1.70 35.46
CA VAL A 153 15.34 -0.34 35.01
C VAL A 153 16.27 0.35 36.01
N GLU A 154 17.05 1.30 35.52
CA GLU A 154 17.97 2.10 36.33
C GLU A 154 17.51 3.55 36.36
N LEU A 155 17.49 4.19 37.53
CA LEU A 155 17.21 5.60 37.63
C LEU A 155 18.42 6.37 37.08
N VAL A 156 18.27 6.95 35.90
CA VAL A 156 19.32 7.70 35.23
C VAL A 156 18.99 9.19 35.32
N LYS A 157 19.97 9.95 35.79
CA LYS A 157 19.90 11.40 35.87
C LYS A 157 20.87 12.01 34.87
N GLU A 158 20.35 12.70 33.86
CA GLU A 158 21.14 13.31 32.80
C GLU A 158 20.81 14.81 32.70
N GLU A 159 21.85 15.64 32.66
CA GLU A 159 21.70 17.06 32.33
C GLU A 159 21.22 17.19 30.88
N SER A 160 20.17 17.97 30.64
CA SER A 160 19.64 18.20 29.30
C SER A 160 18.98 19.56 29.19
N TYR A 161 19.02 20.14 28.00
CA TYR A 161 18.14 21.23 27.60
C TYR A 161 16.74 20.70 27.30
N PHE A 162 15.73 21.41 27.80
CA PHE A 162 14.31 21.10 27.66
C PHE A 162 13.59 22.21 26.90
N PHE A 163 12.69 21.83 26.00
CA PHE A 163 11.83 22.73 25.25
C PHE A 163 10.44 22.78 25.88
N ARG A 164 9.93 23.99 26.12
CA ARG A 164 8.66 24.28 26.81
C ARG A 164 7.43 23.98 25.97
N MET A 165 7.25 22.71 25.62
CA MET A 165 6.12 22.21 24.83
C MET A 165 4.76 22.54 25.46
N SER A 166 4.70 22.48 26.79
CA SER A 166 3.48 22.73 27.58
C SER A 166 2.84 24.10 27.27
N ASN A 167 3.66 25.13 27.00
CA ASN A 167 3.19 26.50 26.71
C ASN A 167 2.36 26.64 25.43
N TYR A 168 2.40 25.65 24.54
CA TYR A 168 1.80 25.73 23.20
C TYR A 168 0.59 24.80 23.00
N ALA A 169 0.22 24.01 24.02
CA ALA A 169 -0.84 23.00 23.91
C ALA A 169 -2.18 23.61 23.46
N ASP A 170 -2.61 24.73 24.08
CA ASP A 170 -3.87 25.39 23.75
C ASP A 170 -3.87 25.97 22.33
N ARG A 171 -2.77 26.60 21.91
CA ARG A 171 -2.61 27.14 20.54
C ARG A 171 -2.64 26.02 19.51
N LEU A 172 -2.01 24.88 19.81
CA LEU A 172 -2.00 23.71 18.93
C LEU A 172 -3.40 23.09 18.80
N LEU A 173 -4.14 22.97 19.91
CA LEU A 173 -5.50 22.45 19.89
C LEU A 173 -6.43 23.35 19.07
N GLN A 174 -6.37 24.67 19.27
CA GLN A 174 -7.13 25.63 18.46
C GLN A 174 -6.79 25.48 16.97
N TYR A 175 -5.51 25.31 16.62
CA TYR A 175 -5.10 25.10 15.24
C TYR A 175 -5.73 23.85 14.61
N TYR A 176 -5.89 22.76 15.37
CA TYR A 176 -6.54 21.53 14.88
C TYR A 176 -8.06 21.68 14.67
N GLU A 177 -8.70 22.56 15.45
CA GLU A 177 -10.12 22.89 15.30
C GLU A 177 -10.33 23.77 14.06
N ASP A 178 -9.48 24.78 13.88
CA ASP A 178 -9.56 25.71 12.76
C ASP A 178 -9.14 25.07 11.43
N ASN A 179 -8.33 24.00 11.47
CA ASN A 179 -7.79 23.30 10.31
C ASN A 179 -8.11 21.79 10.38
N PRO A 180 -9.37 21.37 10.15
CA PRO A 180 -9.76 19.97 10.28
C PRO A 180 -9.01 19.03 9.33
N GLY A 181 -8.54 19.54 8.18
CA GLY A 181 -7.74 18.79 7.21
C GLY A 181 -6.25 18.64 7.56
N PHE A 182 -5.77 19.21 8.67
CA PHE A 182 -4.35 19.22 9.03
C PHE A 182 -3.79 17.82 9.28
N ILE A 183 -4.52 16.94 9.98
CA ILE A 183 -4.08 15.57 10.29
C ILE A 183 -4.98 14.59 9.56
N GLN A 184 -4.40 13.77 8.69
CA GLN A 184 -5.13 12.76 7.94
C GLN A 184 -4.45 11.39 8.10
N PRO A 185 -5.22 10.29 8.17
CA PRO A 185 -6.69 10.24 8.28
C PRO A 185 -7.20 10.68 9.67
N GLU A 186 -8.50 10.98 9.77
CA GLU A 186 -9.16 11.50 11.00
C GLU A 186 -8.91 10.63 12.24
N SER A 187 -8.73 9.31 12.07
CA SER A 187 -8.39 8.41 13.18
C SER A 187 -7.11 8.81 13.91
N ARG A 188 -6.10 9.31 13.17
CA ARG A 188 -4.82 9.77 13.74
C ARG A 188 -4.98 11.08 14.50
N LYS A 189 -5.82 12.00 14.01
CA LYS A 189 -6.16 13.25 14.72
C LYS A 189 -6.71 12.95 16.10
N ASN A 190 -7.70 12.05 16.17
CA ASN A 190 -8.34 11.65 17.42
C ASN A 190 -7.35 10.98 18.39
N GLU A 191 -6.44 10.16 17.87
CA GLU A 191 -5.36 9.57 18.66
C GLU A 191 -4.44 10.63 19.26
N MET A 192 -4.00 11.62 18.47
CA MET A 192 -3.11 12.69 18.94
C MET A 192 -3.76 13.55 20.03
N ILE A 193 -5.02 13.93 19.84
CA ILE A 193 -5.77 14.75 20.79
C ILE A 193 -5.98 13.98 22.10
N ASN A 194 -6.51 12.76 22.04
CA ASN A 194 -6.94 12.04 23.24
C ASN A 194 -5.78 11.45 24.05
N ASN A 195 -4.74 10.93 23.38
CA ASN A 195 -3.68 10.20 24.06
C ASN A 195 -2.51 11.09 24.49
N PHE A 196 -2.32 12.25 23.85
CA PHE A 196 -1.13 13.08 24.08
C PHE A 196 -1.46 14.52 24.50
N ILE A 197 -2.42 15.19 23.85
CA ILE A 197 -2.71 16.61 24.19
C ILE A 197 -3.60 16.72 25.43
N LYS A 198 -4.72 16.01 25.49
CA LYS A 198 -5.67 16.10 26.63
C LYS A 198 -5.06 15.75 27.99
N PRO A 199 -4.17 14.75 28.12
CA PRO A 199 -3.49 14.48 29.40
C PRO A 199 -2.53 15.58 29.86
N GLY A 200 -2.16 16.50 28.96
CA GLY A 200 -1.12 17.52 29.17
C GLY A 200 0.19 17.16 28.47
N LEU A 201 0.82 18.15 27.84
CA LEU A 201 2.14 17.99 27.22
C LEU A 201 3.24 18.29 28.25
N GLU A 202 4.15 17.34 28.44
CA GLU A 202 5.38 17.54 29.21
C GLU A 202 6.45 18.23 28.36
N ASP A 203 7.39 18.93 29.00
CA ASP A 203 8.50 19.60 28.32
C ASP A 203 9.47 18.56 27.72
N LEU A 204 9.94 18.83 26.50
CA LEU A 204 10.68 17.86 25.69
C LEU A 204 12.19 18.01 25.89
N ALA A 205 12.90 16.94 26.25
CA ALA A 205 14.36 16.94 26.30
C ALA A 205 14.97 17.01 24.88
N VAL A 206 15.57 18.16 24.55
CA VAL A 206 16.09 18.51 23.21
C VAL A 206 17.61 18.49 23.10
N SER A 207 18.32 17.94 24.08
CA SER A 207 19.76 17.65 23.97
C SER A 207 20.17 16.36 24.67
N ARG A 208 21.36 15.83 24.39
CA ARG A 208 21.97 14.68 25.08
C ARG A 208 23.46 14.92 25.31
N THR A 209 24.04 14.25 26.31
CA THR A 209 25.46 14.28 26.68
C THR A 209 26.12 12.89 26.57
N THR A 210 25.34 11.86 26.27
CA THR A 210 25.74 10.44 26.30
C THR A 210 26.37 9.93 25.00
N PHE A 211 26.39 10.73 23.94
CA PHE A 211 27.02 10.42 22.66
C PHE A 211 27.51 11.69 21.96
N ASP A 212 28.44 11.55 21.02
CA ASP A 212 29.08 12.70 20.38
C ASP A 212 28.58 12.97 18.95
N TRP A 213 28.06 11.95 18.27
CA TRP A 213 27.58 12.05 16.89
C TRP A 213 26.25 12.81 16.73
N GLY A 214 26.36 14.11 16.45
CA GLY A 214 25.25 15.00 16.09
C GLY A 214 25.64 16.48 16.09
N VAL A 215 24.68 17.36 15.85
CA VAL A 215 24.89 18.82 15.89
C VAL A 215 25.16 19.27 17.32
N LYS A 216 26.26 20.00 17.56
CA LYS A 216 26.60 20.47 18.92
C LYS A 216 25.71 21.65 19.33
N VAL A 217 25.39 21.74 20.62
CA VAL A 217 24.69 22.91 21.16
C VAL A 217 25.64 24.12 21.14
N PRO A 218 25.26 25.25 20.51
CA PRO A 218 26.09 26.45 20.49
C PRO A 218 26.39 26.94 21.91
N GLY A 219 27.68 27.12 22.23
CA GLY A 219 28.13 27.56 23.56
C GLY A 219 28.22 26.45 24.63
N ASP A 220 27.77 25.23 24.34
CA ASP A 220 27.85 24.08 25.27
C ASP A 220 28.17 22.78 24.51
N ALA A 221 29.42 22.62 24.10
CA ALA A 221 29.86 21.52 23.23
C ALA A 221 29.74 20.11 23.86
N LYS A 222 29.50 20.02 25.17
CA LYS A 222 29.19 18.77 25.87
C LYS A 222 27.82 18.22 25.44
N HIS A 223 26.92 19.09 25.01
CA HIS A 223 25.58 18.72 24.57
C HIS A 223 25.51 18.59 23.04
N VAL A 224 24.83 17.53 22.60
CA VAL A 224 24.40 17.30 21.22
C VAL A 224 22.91 17.61 21.14
N ILE A 225 22.50 18.40 20.16
CA ILE A 225 21.09 18.71 19.86
C ILE A 225 20.39 17.39 19.54
N TYR A 226 19.30 17.12 20.25
CA TYR A 226 18.58 15.87 20.11
C TYR A 226 17.83 15.82 18.78
N VAL A 227 17.66 14.59 18.28
CA VAL A 227 17.24 14.28 16.92
C VAL A 227 15.98 14.99 16.46
N TRP A 228 15.04 15.37 17.33
CA TRP A 228 13.80 15.99 16.87
C TRP A 228 13.96 17.43 16.37
N ILE A 229 14.78 18.28 17.00
CA ILE A 229 15.04 19.63 16.45
C ILE A 229 15.84 19.50 15.15
N ASP A 230 16.85 18.64 15.16
CA ASP A 230 17.71 18.35 14.02
C ASP A 230 16.88 17.81 12.83
N ALA A 231 16.34 16.59 12.97
CA ALA A 231 15.59 15.92 11.93
C ALA A 231 14.37 16.71 11.45
N LEU A 232 13.52 17.30 12.32
CA LEU A 232 12.32 18.01 11.85
C LEU A 232 12.65 19.31 11.09
N SER A 233 13.80 19.93 11.39
CA SER A 233 14.22 21.14 10.67
C SER A 233 14.56 20.88 9.21
N ASN A 234 14.79 19.62 8.80
CA ASN A 234 15.14 19.26 7.41
C ASN A 234 14.19 19.88 6.38
N TYR A 235 12.89 19.95 6.73
CA TYR A 235 11.83 20.42 5.84
C TYR A 235 11.95 21.89 5.46
N ILE A 236 12.62 22.70 6.30
CA ILE A 236 12.87 24.12 6.03
C ILE A 236 14.34 24.38 5.67
N THR A 237 15.29 23.62 6.23
CA THR A 237 16.72 23.78 5.88
C THR A 237 16.99 23.40 4.43
N ALA A 238 16.33 22.35 3.91
CA ALA A 238 16.47 21.95 2.51
C ALA A 238 16.02 23.07 1.53
N LEU A 239 15.08 23.92 1.97
CA LEU A 239 14.61 25.08 1.22
C LEU A 239 15.48 26.34 1.40
N GLY A 240 16.55 26.27 2.20
CA GLY A 240 17.44 27.40 2.48
C GLY A 240 16.94 28.36 3.56
N TYR A 241 16.04 27.93 4.44
CA TYR A 241 15.59 28.75 5.58
C TYR A 241 16.78 29.27 6.40
N GLY A 242 16.81 30.58 6.68
CA GLY A 242 17.85 31.21 7.52
C GLY A 242 19.24 31.31 6.87
N ASP A 243 19.36 31.01 5.58
CA ASP A 243 20.56 31.21 4.75
C ASP A 243 20.34 32.41 3.81
N GLU A 244 20.81 33.60 4.23
CA GLU A 244 20.61 34.85 3.50
C GLU A 244 21.14 34.75 2.06
N GLY A 245 20.29 35.08 1.09
CA GLY A 245 20.63 34.97 -0.33
C GLY A 245 20.41 33.59 -0.95
N LYS A 246 20.02 32.57 -0.16
CA LYS A 246 19.64 31.22 -0.64
C LYS A 246 18.22 30.78 -0.23
N ASP A 247 17.44 31.66 0.38
CA ASP A 247 16.11 31.38 0.94
C ASP A 247 14.95 31.52 -0.07
N GLN A 248 15.24 31.65 -1.38
CA GLN A 248 14.20 31.81 -2.40
C GLN A 248 13.24 30.61 -2.43
N LYS A 249 13.77 29.38 -2.34
CA LYS A 249 12.94 28.17 -2.28
C LYS A 249 12.06 28.15 -1.04
N TYR A 250 12.58 28.58 0.10
CA TYR A 250 11.78 28.72 1.32
C TYR A 250 10.60 29.68 1.13
N ARG A 251 10.83 30.85 0.54
CA ARG A 251 9.78 31.85 0.28
C ARG A 251 8.72 31.37 -0.71
N ASP A 252 9.10 30.54 -1.68
CA ASP A 252 8.20 30.06 -2.73
C ASP A 252 7.36 28.84 -2.29
N PHE A 253 7.94 27.95 -1.47
CA PHE A 253 7.38 26.63 -1.17
C PHE A 253 6.95 26.42 0.28
N TRP A 254 7.44 27.19 1.26
CA TRP A 254 7.00 27.04 2.65
C TRP A 254 5.72 27.86 2.90
N PRO A 255 4.70 27.32 3.61
CA PRO A 255 4.65 26.01 4.27
C PRO A 255 4.39 24.82 3.36
N ALA A 256 4.87 23.63 3.75
CA ALA A 256 4.62 22.39 3.03
C ALA A 256 3.11 22.12 2.87
N ASP A 257 2.72 21.72 1.66
CA ASP A 257 1.35 21.30 1.36
C ASP A 257 1.04 19.94 1.99
N VAL A 258 1.99 19.00 1.92
CA VAL A 258 1.84 17.66 2.50
C VAL A 258 3.16 17.16 3.08
N HIS A 259 3.14 16.77 4.36
CA HIS A 259 4.13 15.85 4.93
C HIS A 259 3.56 14.43 4.92
N LEU A 260 4.17 13.53 4.14
CA LEU A 260 3.88 12.10 4.21
C LEU A 260 4.69 11.48 5.32
N VAL A 261 4.04 10.70 6.19
CA VAL A 261 4.70 10.04 7.31
C VAL A 261 4.11 8.66 7.61
N GLY A 262 4.88 7.78 8.24
CA GLY A 262 4.33 6.57 8.86
C GLY A 262 3.59 6.91 10.16
N LYS A 263 2.54 6.15 10.49
CA LYS A 263 1.75 6.36 11.71
C LYS A 263 2.57 6.37 13.01
N GLU A 264 3.74 5.74 13.06
CA GLU A 264 4.60 5.70 14.24
C GLU A 264 5.31 7.02 14.54
N ILE A 265 5.47 7.89 13.54
CA ILE A 265 6.12 9.19 13.68
C ILE A 265 5.12 10.36 13.56
N VAL A 266 3.81 10.09 13.48
CA VAL A 266 2.77 11.10 13.34
C VAL A 266 2.79 12.10 14.50
N ARG A 267 3.06 11.64 15.72
CA ARG A 267 3.17 12.49 16.92
C ARG A 267 4.20 13.60 16.75
N PHE A 268 5.35 13.27 16.19
CA PHE A 268 6.44 14.24 15.99
C PHE A 268 6.04 15.32 14.98
N HIS A 269 5.28 14.95 13.94
CA HIS A 269 4.90 15.86 12.85
C HIS A 269 3.63 16.66 13.12
N THR A 270 2.80 16.19 14.05
CA THR A 270 1.53 16.83 14.39
C THR A 270 1.59 17.61 15.70
N ILE A 271 2.47 17.23 16.64
CA ILE A 271 2.62 17.92 17.93
C ILE A 271 3.95 18.68 17.99
N TYR A 272 5.08 17.99 17.84
CA TYR A 272 6.39 18.60 18.15
C TYR A 272 6.76 19.63 17.08
N TRP A 273 6.64 19.24 15.81
CA TRP A 273 6.99 20.11 14.70
C TRP A 273 6.13 21.38 14.63
N PRO A 274 4.78 21.31 14.73
CA PRO A 274 3.96 22.52 14.77
C PRO A 274 4.28 23.42 15.96
N ILE A 275 4.56 22.86 17.14
CA ILE A 275 4.93 23.67 18.31
C ILE A 275 6.29 24.35 18.11
N MET A 276 7.29 23.65 17.58
CA MET A 276 8.58 24.26 17.22
C MET A 276 8.39 25.40 16.21
N LEU A 277 7.55 25.20 15.19
CA LEU A 277 7.22 26.26 14.22
C LEU A 277 6.48 27.44 14.87
N MET A 278 5.56 27.19 15.81
CA MET A 278 4.88 28.25 16.56
C MET A 278 5.86 29.07 17.42
N ALA A 279 6.83 28.42 18.06
CA ALA A 279 7.90 29.08 18.83
C ALA A 279 8.86 29.89 17.94
N LEU A 280 9.10 29.42 16.71
CA LEU A 280 9.86 30.15 15.69
C LEU A 280 9.03 31.20 14.95
N ASN A 281 7.74 31.32 15.24
CA ASN A 281 6.77 32.18 14.55
C ASN A 281 6.73 31.96 13.03
N LEU A 282 6.77 30.69 12.60
CA LEU A 282 6.71 30.27 11.21
C LEU A 282 5.34 29.69 10.86
N PRO A 283 4.91 29.75 9.58
CA PRO A 283 3.66 29.13 9.17
C PRO A 283 3.75 27.59 9.28
N LEU A 284 2.63 26.97 9.63
CA LEU A 284 2.52 25.52 9.82
C LEU A 284 2.23 24.80 8.49
N PRO A 285 2.63 23.52 8.36
CA PRO A 285 2.27 22.72 7.21
C PRO A 285 0.75 22.60 7.05
N LYS A 286 0.28 22.48 5.80
CA LYS A 286 -1.15 22.43 5.48
C LYS A 286 -1.78 21.07 5.80
N LYS A 287 -1.03 19.98 5.58
CA LYS A 287 -1.46 18.59 5.82
C LYS A 287 -0.30 17.72 6.27
N VAL A 288 -0.54 16.88 7.26
CA VAL A 288 0.27 15.72 7.64
C VAL A 288 -0.57 14.49 7.35
N PHE A 289 -0.15 13.69 6.38
CA PHE A 289 -0.80 12.44 6.04
C PHE A 289 0.01 11.26 6.59
N ALA A 290 -0.60 10.55 7.55
CA ALA A 290 -0.01 9.41 8.22
C ALA A 290 -0.55 8.09 7.64
N HIS A 291 0.27 7.40 6.85
CA HIS A 291 -0.10 6.11 6.28
C HIS A 291 0.12 4.96 7.27
N GLY A 292 -0.56 3.82 7.03
CA GLY A 292 -0.36 2.61 7.82
C GLY A 292 0.89 1.83 7.40
N TRP A 293 1.08 0.68 8.04
CA TRP A 293 2.21 -0.20 7.75
C TRP A 293 1.91 -1.20 6.66
N LEU A 294 2.92 -1.49 5.84
CA LEU A 294 3.03 -2.78 5.17
C LEU A 294 3.60 -3.79 6.17
N LEU A 295 2.81 -4.82 6.46
CA LEU A 295 3.10 -5.88 7.41
C LEU A 295 3.40 -7.18 6.67
N MET A 296 4.07 -8.10 7.34
CA MET A 296 4.15 -9.51 6.96
C MET A 296 3.11 -10.30 7.77
N LYS A 297 2.88 -11.58 7.42
CA LYS A 297 1.97 -12.47 8.18
C LYS A 297 2.34 -12.57 9.68
N ASP A 298 3.61 -12.39 10.02
CA ASP A 298 4.16 -12.42 11.38
C ASP A 298 4.33 -11.01 12.01
N GLY A 299 3.69 -10.00 11.42
CA GLY A 299 3.64 -8.62 11.91
C GLY A 299 4.62 -7.69 11.19
N LYS A 300 5.14 -6.68 11.90
CA LYS A 300 5.98 -5.63 11.29
C LYS A 300 7.26 -6.22 10.68
N MET A 301 7.63 -5.75 9.49
CA MET A 301 8.91 -6.04 8.87
C MET A 301 10.06 -5.57 9.76
N SER A 302 10.99 -6.46 10.10
CA SER A 302 12.23 -6.12 10.76
C SER A 302 13.36 -7.07 10.38
N LYS A 303 14.55 -6.53 10.22
CA LYS A 303 15.74 -7.32 9.86
C LYS A 303 16.07 -8.39 10.88
N SER A 304 15.84 -8.11 12.16
CA SER A 304 16.01 -9.08 13.26
C SER A 304 15.10 -10.31 13.13
N LYS A 305 13.97 -10.19 12.43
CA LYS A 305 13.06 -11.31 12.14
C LYS A 305 13.35 -12.01 10.82
N GLY A 306 14.26 -11.46 9.99
CA GLY A 306 14.53 -11.99 8.65
C GLY A 306 13.29 -12.05 7.76
N ASN A 307 12.35 -11.10 7.93
CA ASN A 307 11.10 -11.04 7.16
C ASN A 307 11.03 -9.79 6.27
N VAL A 308 12.18 -9.27 5.85
CA VAL A 308 12.27 -8.00 5.12
C VAL A 308 12.30 -8.26 3.62
N VAL A 309 11.44 -7.56 2.89
CA VAL A 309 11.42 -7.61 1.43
C VAL A 309 12.35 -6.52 0.87
N ASP A 310 13.35 -6.94 0.10
CA ASP A 310 14.21 -6.02 -0.65
C ASP A 310 13.48 -5.54 -1.93
N PRO A 311 13.20 -4.23 -2.08
CA PRO A 311 12.57 -3.69 -3.28
C PRO A 311 13.41 -3.91 -4.54
N VAL A 312 14.74 -3.97 -4.44
CA VAL A 312 15.64 -4.15 -5.59
C VAL A 312 15.37 -5.49 -6.29
N MET A 313 15.22 -6.57 -5.50
CA MET A 313 14.90 -7.90 -5.99
C MET A 313 13.57 -7.91 -6.75
N LEU A 314 12.54 -7.29 -6.18
CA LEU A 314 11.22 -7.23 -6.83
C LEU A 314 11.28 -6.45 -8.15
N ILE A 315 12.04 -5.36 -8.21
CA ILE A 315 12.20 -4.57 -9.44
C ILE A 315 12.94 -5.38 -10.50
N ASP A 316 14.04 -6.05 -10.15
CA ASP A 316 14.86 -6.80 -11.10
C ASP A 316 14.10 -7.97 -11.73
N ARG A 317 13.26 -8.65 -10.95
CA ARG A 317 12.53 -9.83 -11.44
C ARG A 317 11.18 -9.49 -12.09
N TYR A 318 10.43 -8.55 -11.51
CA TYR A 318 9.03 -8.29 -11.91
C TYR A 318 8.81 -6.95 -12.60
N GLY A 319 9.83 -6.10 -12.64
CA GLY A 319 9.78 -4.76 -13.24
C GLY A 319 9.35 -3.68 -12.26
N LEU A 320 9.80 -2.45 -12.55
CA LEU A 320 9.56 -1.28 -11.71
C LEU A 320 8.07 -0.99 -11.53
N ASP A 321 7.33 -0.95 -12.64
CA ASP A 321 5.92 -0.58 -12.64
C ASP A 321 5.05 -1.57 -11.87
N ALA A 322 5.40 -2.85 -11.88
CA ALA A 322 4.72 -3.88 -11.08
C ALA A 322 4.82 -3.57 -9.58
N LEU A 323 6.03 -3.25 -9.09
CA LEU A 323 6.23 -2.88 -7.70
C LEU A 323 5.48 -1.59 -7.34
N ARG A 324 5.60 -0.54 -8.16
CA ARG A 324 4.93 0.74 -7.91
C ARG A 324 3.41 0.60 -7.89
N TYR A 325 2.86 -0.17 -8.84
CA TYR A 325 1.44 -0.49 -8.88
C TYR A 325 0.99 -1.15 -7.59
N TYR A 326 1.66 -2.25 -7.20
CA TYR A 326 1.29 -3.02 -6.02
C TYR A 326 1.28 -2.14 -4.75
N LEU A 327 2.36 -1.37 -4.55
CA LEU A 327 2.50 -0.48 -3.39
C LEU A 327 1.33 0.52 -3.28
N LEU A 328 0.83 1.03 -4.40
CA LEU A 328 -0.24 2.03 -4.42
C LEU A 328 -1.66 1.44 -4.54
N ARG A 329 -1.78 0.17 -4.97
CA ARG A 329 -3.06 -0.49 -5.27
C ARG A 329 -3.58 -1.38 -4.15
N GLU A 330 -2.71 -2.18 -3.54
CA GLU A 330 -3.11 -3.29 -2.68
C GLU A 330 -3.74 -2.80 -1.37
N VAL A 331 -3.11 -1.81 -0.76
CA VAL A 331 -3.49 -1.32 0.57
C VAL A 331 -4.07 0.09 0.48
N PRO A 332 -5.29 0.34 1.00
CA PRO A 332 -5.82 1.68 1.15
C PRO A 332 -4.84 2.58 1.90
N PHE A 333 -4.42 3.68 1.27
CA PHE A 333 -3.43 4.59 1.85
C PHE A 333 -3.97 5.21 3.14
N GLY A 334 -3.36 4.90 4.29
CA GLY A 334 -3.88 5.24 5.63
C GLY A 334 -4.25 4.03 6.50
N ALA A 335 -4.46 2.86 5.89
CA ALA A 335 -4.68 1.60 6.60
C ALA A 335 -3.37 0.77 6.68
N ASP A 336 -3.33 -0.15 7.63
CA ASP A 336 -2.33 -1.22 7.58
C ASP A 336 -2.74 -2.25 6.54
N GLY A 337 -1.77 -2.89 5.90
CA GLY A 337 -2.01 -4.02 5.01
C GLY A 337 -0.88 -5.02 5.06
N THR A 338 -1.15 -6.23 4.57
CA THR A 338 -0.22 -7.34 4.63
C THR A 338 0.35 -7.61 3.25
N PHE A 339 1.67 -7.59 3.14
CA PHE A 339 2.39 -8.10 1.98
C PHE A 339 2.40 -9.63 2.02
N THR A 340 2.02 -10.24 0.90
CA THR A 340 2.25 -11.66 0.65
C THR A 340 2.82 -11.83 -0.76
N PRO A 341 3.77 -12.76 -0.96
CA PRO A 341 4.25 -13.11 -2.29
C PRO A 341 3.13 -13.46 -3.27
N GLU A 342 2.12 -14.20 -2.80
CA GLU A 342 0.99 -14.63 -3.62
C GLU A 342 0.19 -13.42 -4.11
N ASN A 343 -0.21 -12.51 -3.21
CA ASN A 343 -1.00 -11.33 -3.59
C ASN A 343 -0.20 -10.43 -4.54
N PHE A 344 1.12 -10.31 -4.35
CA PHE A 344 1.98 -9.54 -5.23
C PHE A 344 1.93 -10.06 -6.68
N VAL A 345 2.13 -11.38 -6.86
CA VAL A 345 2.10 -12.00 -8.18
C VAL A 345 0.68 -12.00 -8.78
N GLU A 346 -0.35 -12.21 -7.96
CA GLU A 346 -1.75 -12.15 -8.39
C GLU A 346 -2.13 -10.76 -8.92
N ARG A 347 -1.70 -9.67 -8.26
CA ARG A 347 -1.95 -8.30 -8.73
C ARG A 347 -1.31 -8.04 -10.09
N ILE A 348 -0.09 -8.54 -10.31
CA ILE A 348 0.58 -8.43 -11.61
C ILE A 348 -0.20 -9.22 -12.67
N ASN A 349 -0.55 -10.46 -12.39
CA ASN A 349 -1.22 -11.33 -13.34
C ASN A 349 -2.62 -10.82 -13.69
N PHE A 350 -3.46 -10.54 -12.70
CA PHE A 350 -4.86 -10.17 -12.93
C PHE A 350 -5.01 -8.75 -13.44
N ASP A 351 -4.46 -7.77 -12.71
CA ASP A 351 -4.71 -6.38 -13.02
C ASP A 351 -3.86 -5.96 -14.23
N LEU A 352 -2.54 -6.17 -14.17
CA LEU A 352 -1.60 -5.64 -15.16
C LEU A 352 -1.54 -6.47 -16.44
N ALA A 353 -1.29 -7.79 -16.34
CA ALA A 353 -1.11 -8.64 -17.52
C ALA A 353 -2.45 -9.01 -18.19
N ASN A 354 -3.44 -9.46 -17.43
CA ASN A 354 -4.69 -10.01 -17.97
C ASN A 354 -5.74 -8.95 -18.32
N ASP A 355 -5.81 -7.84 -17.58
CA ASP A 355 -6.78 -6.78 -17.87
C ASP A 355 -6.15 -5.74 -18.82
N LEU A 356 -5.20 -4.93 -18.34
CA LEU A 356 -4.61 -3.82 -19.10
C LEU A 356 -3.75 -4.29 -20.28
N GLY A 357 -2.81 -5.21 -20.04
CA GLY A 357 -1.89 -5.72 -21.05
C GLY A 357 -2.60 -6.44 -22.19
N ASN A 358 -3.58 -7.28 -21.86
CA ASN A 358 -4.42 -7.98 -22.82
C ASN A 358 -5.31 -7.02 -23.62
N LEU A 359 -5.91 -6.00 -22.97
CA LEU A 359 -6.72 -4.98 -23.64
C LEU A 359 -5.94 -4.27 -24.74
N LEU A 360 -4.71 -3.82 -24.42
CA LEU A 360 -3.82 -3.18 -25.37
C LEU A 360 -3.51 -4.11 -26.55
N ASN A 361 -3.08 -5.34 -26.25
CA ASN A 361 -2.70 -6.31 -27.28
C ASN A 361 -3.87 -6.67 -28.21
N ARG A 362 -5.06 -6.97 -27.66
CA ARG A 362 -6.28 -7.25 -28.44
C ARG A 362 -6.63 -6.07 -29.34
N THR A 363 -6.57 -4.85 -28.81
CA THR A 363 -6.91 -3.63 -29.55
C THR A 363 -5.97 -3.42 -30.73
N ILE A 364 -4.66 -3.47 -30.50
CA ILE A 364 -3.65 -3.32 -31.57
C ILE A 364 -3.82 -4.40 -32.63
N ALA A 365 -3.98 -5.66 -32.22
CA ALA A 365 -4.13 -6.78 -33.14
C ALA A 365 -5.38 -6.64 -34.02
N MET A 366 -6.49 -6.13 -33.49
CA MET A 366 -7.71 -5.87 -34.26
C MET A 366 -7.56 -4.69 -35.21
N ILE A 367 -6.92 -3.59 -34.78
CA ILE A 367 -6.66 -2.43 -35.65
C ILE A 367 -5.72 -2.82 -36.80
N ASP A 368 -4.66 -3.57 -36.50
CA ASP A 368 -3.75 -4.12 -37.50
C ASP A 368 -4.48 -5.00 -38.51
N LYS A 369 -5.32 -5.91 -38.03
CA LYS A 369 -6.04 -6.87 -38.87
C LYS A 369 -7.14 -6.26 -39.73
N TYR A 370 -7.93 -5.32 -39.20
CA TYR A 370 -9.14 -4.83 -39.86
C TYR A 370 -8.96 -3.50 -40.58
N PHE A 371 -7.91 -2.73 -40.25
CA PHE A 371 -7.65 -1.40 -40.80
C PHE A 371 -6.16 -1.18 -41.17
N ASP A 372 -5.42 -2.26 -41.45
CA ASP A 372 -4.00 -2.22 -41.86
C ASP A 372 -3.14 -1.36 -40.92
N GLY A 373 -3.44 -1.44 -39.62
CA GLY A 373 -2.75 -0.73 -38.55
C GLY A 373 -3.09 0.75 -38.45
N ALA A 374 -4.01 1.29 -39.26
CA ALA A 374 -4.46 2.68 -39.14
C ALA A 374 -5.68 2.78 -38.23
N ILE A 375 -5.58 3.62 -37.19
CA ILE A 375 -6.71 3.93 -36.31
C ILE A 375 -7.78 4.70 -37.11
N PRO A 376 -9.05 4.24 -37.16
CA PRO A 376 -10.10 4.96 -37.86
C PRO A 376 -10.37 6.35 -37.27
N ALA A 377 -10.96 7.26 -38.05
CA ALA A 377 -11.33 8.58 -37.57
C ALA A 377 -12.47 8.52 -36.54
N PHE A 378 -12.45 9.42 -35.55
CA PHE A 378 -13.54 9.53 -34.59
C PHE A 378 -14.83 9.98 -35.29
N ALA A 379 -15.92 9.25 -35.07
CA ALA A 379 -17.22 9.53 -35.69
C ALA A 379 -18.33 9.85 -34.67
N GLY A 380 -17.96 10.15 -33.42
CA GLY A 380 -18.92 10.30 -32.32
C GLY A 380 -19.46 8.95 -31.84
N ALA A 381 -20.71 8.90 -31.39
CA ALA A 381 -21.38 7.66 -31.01
C ALA A 381 -22.09 7.03 -32.21
N VAL A 382 -21.67 5.82 -32.59
CA VAL A 382 -22.19 5.04 -33.71
C VAL A 382 -22.87 3.76 -33.22
N THR A 383 -22.30 3.09 -32.21
CA THR A 383 -22.90 1.89 -31.61
C THR A 383 -23.70 2.24 -30.35
N ASP A 384 -24.62 1.36 -29.96
CA ASP A 384 -25.44 1.50 -28.74
C ASP A 384 -24.59 1.55 -27.44
N PHE A 385 -23.31 1.17 -27.51
CA PHE A 385 -22.42 1.10 -26.35
C PHE A 385 -21.48 2.31 -26.25
N ASP A 386 -21.29 3.08 -27.32
CA ASP A 386 -20.28 4.15 -27.45
C ASP A 386 -20.46 5.22 -26.37
N GLU A 387 -21.67 5.78 -26.26
CA GLU A 387 -21.96 6.86 -25.29
C GLU A 387 -21.70 6.42 -23.85
N SER A 388 -22.01 5.17 -23.53
CA SER A 388 -21.80 4.63 -22.17
C SER A 388 -20.32 4.58 -21.79
N LEU A 389 -19.46 4.23 -22.76
CA LEU A 389 -18.02 4.16 -22.55
C LEU A 389 -17.40 5.57 -22.49
N GLN A 390 -17.82 6.47 -23.40
CA GLN A 390 -17.38 7.87 -23.39
C GLN A 390 -17.70 8.58 -22.07
N LYS A 391 -18.93 8.37 -21.57
CA LYS A 391 -19.39 8.91 -20.30
C LYS A 391 -18.56 8.38 -19.13
N LEU A 392 -18.38 7.04 -19.03
CA LEU A 392 -17.57 6.46 -17.97
C LEU A 392 -16.11 6.95 -18.03
N SER A 393 -15.54 7.08 -19.22
CA SER A 393 -14.18 7.61 -19.39
C SER A 393 -14.06 9.02 -18.81
N THR A 394 -15.01 9.91 -19.13
CA THR A 394 -15.04 11.28 -18.60
C THR A 394 -15.22 11.32 -17.08
N GLU A 395 -16.15 10.51 -16.55
CA GLU A 395 -16.39 10.39 -15.10
C GLU A 395 -15.16 9.86 -14.35
N THR A 396 -14.47 8.87 -14.93
CA THR A 396 -13.26 8.27 -14.35
C THR A 396 -12.15 9.29 -14.15
N VAL A 397 -11.95 10.24 -15.08
CA VAL A 397 -10.96 11.32 -14.91
C VAL A 397 -11.28 12.14 -13.66
N GLY A 398 -12.55 12.52 -13.46
CA GLY A 398 -12.98 13.27 -12.29
C GLY A 398 -12.81 12.50 -10.98
N LEU A 399 -13.11 11.19 -10.98
CA LEU A 399 -12.93 10.32 -9.82
C LEU A 399 -11.46 10.15 -9.45
N VAL A 400 -10.59 9.94 -10.44
CA VAL A 400 -9.13 9.82 -10.23
C VAL A 400 -8.56 11.12 -9.67
N GLU A 401 -8.94 12.27 -10.21
CA GLU A 401 -8.51 13.57 -9.69
C GLU A 401 -8.98 13.78 -8.24
N ALA A 402 -10.25 13.51 -7.94
CA ALA A 402 -10.79 13.65 -6.58
C ALA A 402 -10.07 12.75 -5.57
N ALA A 403 -9.85 11.48 -5.92
CA ALA A 403 -9.13 10.52 -5.09
C ALA A 403 -7.67 10.97 -4.86
N LEU A 404 -6.98 11.46 -5.90
CA LEU A 404 -5.62 11.97 -5.77
C LEU A 404 -5.56 13.23 -4.89
N GLU A 405 -6.47 14.19 -5.02
CA GLU A 405 -6.50 15.35 -4.11
C GLU A 405 -6.66 14.95 -2.62
N ASN A 406 -7.27 13.80 -2.36
CA ASN A 406 -7.45 13.21 -1.04
C ASN A 406 -6.35 12.22 -0.62
N MET A 407 -5.32 11.99 -1.44
CA MET A 407 -4.25 10.99 -1.23
C MET A 407 -4.74 9.52 -1.26
N GLU A 408 -5.88 9.26 -1.90
CA GLU A 408 -6.52 7.94 -1.98
C GLU A 408 -6.05 7.18 -3.23
N PHE A 409 -4.75 6.85 -3.29
CA PHE A 409 -4.12 6.23 -4.47
C PHE A 409 -4.78 4.91 -4.92
N SER A 410 -5.15 4.07 -3.96
CA SER A 410 -5.81 2.78 -4.26
C SER A 410 -7.20 2.97 -4.85
N VAL A 411 -7.93 4.01 -4.42
CA VAL A 411 -9.26 4.38 -4.95
C VAL A 411 -9.11 4.91 -6.37
N ALA A 412 -8.14 5.79 -6.61
CA ALA A 412 -7.82 6.28 -7.95
C ALA A 412 -7.52 5.12 -8.92
N LEU A 413 -6.64 4.19 -8.53
CA LEU A 413 -6.33 3.01 -9.35
C LEU A 413 -7.52 2.07 -9.52
N ALA A 414 -8.38 1.91 -8.51
CA ALA A 414 -9.59 1.10 -8.63
C ALA A 414 -10.59 1.71 -9.62
N SER A 415 -10.85 3.02 -9.56
CA SER A 415 -11.70 3.73 -10.53
C SER A 415 -11.12 3.63 -11.94
N LEU A 416 -9.80 3.73 -12.09
CA LEU A 416 -9.14 3.53 -13.36
C LEU A 416 -9.33 2.09 -13.89
N TRP A 417 -9.20 1.08 -13.03
CA TRP A 417 -9.42 -0.31 -13.44
C TRP A 417 -10.87 -0.60 -13.82
N GLN A 418 -11.85 0.09 -13.23
CA GLN A 418 -13.24 0.00 -13.69
C GLN A 418 -13.39 0.43 -15.16
N LEU A 419 -12.67 1.48 -15.60
CA LEU A 419 -12.62 1.87 -17.00
C LEU A 419 -11.93 0.81 -17.87
N VAL A 420 -10.81 0.25 -17.41
CA VAL A 420 -10.10 -0.83 -18.13
C VAL A 420 -11.02 -2.04 -18.32
N SER A 421 -11.63 -2.55 -17.25
CA SER A 421 -12.53 -3.70 -17.33
C SER A 421 -13.79 -3.40 -18.16
N ARG A 422 -14.36 -2.18 -18.08
CA ARG A 422 -15.47 -1.76 -18.95
C ARG A 422 -15.07 -1.76 -20.42
N THR A 423 -13.84 -1.34 -20.73
CA THR A 423 -13.30 -1.30 -22.10
C THR A 423 -13.06 -2.72 -22.63
N ASN A 424 -12.61 -3.65 -21.79
CA ASN A 424 -12.57 -5.07 -22.15
C ASN A 424 -13.98 -5.61 -22.45
N LYS A 425 -14.96 -5.34 -21.58
CA LYS A 425 -16.35 -5.74 -21.79
C LYS A 425 -16.95 -5.14 -23.07
N TYR A 426 -16.56 -3.92 -23.43
CA TYR A 426 -17.00 -3.26 -24.66
C TYR A 426 -16.59 -4.06 -25.91
N ILE A 427 -15.42 -4.72 -25.91
CA ILE A 427 -15.03 -5.65 -26.99
C ILE A 427 -16.02 -6.83 -27.07
N ASP A 428 -16.41 -7.38 -25.93
CA ASP A 428 -17.26 -8.57 -25.89
C ASP A 428 -18.71 -8.25 -26.28
N GLU A 429 -19.20 -7.06 -25.91
CA GLU A 429 -20.53 -6.54 -26.28
C GLU A 429 -20.63 -6.17 -27.77
N THR A 430 -19.59 -5.56 -28.33
CA THR A 430 -19.58 -5.09 -29.73
C THR A 430 -19.19 -6.18 -30.73
N GLN A 431 -18.54 -7.25 -30.26
CA GLN A 431 -18.10 -8.39 -31.07
C GLN A 431 -17.43 -7.98 -32.40
N PRO A 432 -16.25 -7.32 -32.38
CA PRO A 432 -15.59 -6.81 -33.60
C PRO A 432 -15.37 -7.85 -34.69
N TRP A 433 -15.15 -9.12 -34.30
CA TRP A 433 -14.99 -10.24 -35.24
C TRP A 433 -16.27 -10.60 -35.99
N ALA A 434 -17.44 -10.25 -35.47
CA ALA A 434 -18.72 -10.39 -36.16
C ALA A 434 -18.96 -9.19 -37.09
N LEU A 435 -18.72 -7.96 -36.59
CA LEU A 435 -18.84 -6.74 -37.38
C LEU A 435 -17.92 -6.76 -38.62
N ALA A 436 -16.71 -7.30 -38.49
CA ALA A 436 -15.75 -7.43 -39.60
C ALA A 436 -16.19 -8.38 -40.73
N LYS A 437 -17.24 -9.17 -40.55
CA LYS A 437 -17.77 -10.08 -41.59
C LYS A 437 -18.85 -9.43 -42.46
N ASP A 438 -19.36 -8.26 -42.06
CA ASP A 438 -20.44 -7.55 -42.74
C ASP A 438 -19.96 -6.16 -43.19
N GLU A 439 -19.79 -5.98 -44.49
CA GLU A 439 -19.35 -4.70 -45.08
C GLU A 439 -20.29 -3.53 -44.75
N ALA A 440 -21.59 -3.79 -44.53
CA ALA A 440 -22.53 -2.75 -44.14
C ALA A 440 -22.23 -2.18 -42.74
N LYS A 441 -21.57 -2.97 -41.88
CA LYS A 441 -21.22 -2.61 -40.49
C LYS A 441 -19.81 -2.08 -40.33
N LYS A 442 -19.12 -1.78 -41.43
CA LYS A 442 -17.75 -1.25 -41.40
C LYS A 442 -17.63 0.05 -40.60
N GLY A 443 -18.67 0.89 -40.61
CA GLY A 443 -18.74 2.11 -39.79
C GLY A 443 -18.79 1.82 -38.28
N GLU A 444 -19.59 0.84 -37.86
CA GLU A 444 -19.64 0.39 -36.46
C GLU A 444 -18.28 -0.15 -36.03
N LEU A 445 -17.67 -1.04 -36.83
CA LEU A 445 -16.36 -1.60 -36.54
C LEU A 445 -15.29 -0.51 -36.41
N ALA A 446 -15.33 0.50 -37.28
CA ALA A 446 -14.42 1.65 -37.22
C ALA A 446 -14.59 2.45 -35.92
N SER A 447 -15.84 2.70 -35.50
CA SER A 447 -16.13 3.35 -34.22
C SER A 447 -15.57 2.54 -33.05
N VAL A 448 -15.78 1.22 -33.04
CA VAL A 448 -15.29 0.35 -31.96
C VAL A 448 -13.78 0.42 -31.83
N MET A 449 -13.04 0.33 -32.94
CA MET A 449 -11.57 0.42 -32.90
C MET A 449 -11.08 1.77 -32.37
N HIS A 450 -11.72 2.87 -32.78
CA HIS A 450 -11.37 4.19 -32.28
C HIS A 450 -11.61 4.32 -30.77
N HIS A 451 -12.78 3.91 -30.29
CA HIS A 451 -13.13 3.98 -28.86
C HIS A 451 -12.18 3.16 -27.98
N LEU A 452 -11.74 2.00 -28.45
CA LEU A 452 -10.74 1.19 -27.75
C LEU A 452 -9.38 1.91 -27.65
N ALA A 453 -8.89 2.44 -28.77
CA ALA A 453 -7.61 3.15 -28.81
C ALA A 453 -7.65 4.44 -27.97
N GLU A 454 -8.74 5.19 -28.03
CA GLU A 454 -8.92 6.42 -27.25
C GLU A 454 -9.04 6.13 -25.74
N SER A 455 -9.75 5.06 -25.36
CA SER A 455 -9.82 4.64 -23.95
C SER A 455 -8.43 4.25 -23.41
N LEU A 456 -7.64 3.52 -24.20
CA LEU A 456 -6.25 3.18 -23.85
C LEU A 456 -5.34 4.41 -23.76
N ARG A 457 -5.52 5.40 -24.64
CA ARG A 457 -4.83 6.70 -24.55
C ARG A 457 -5.15 7.38 -23.22
N ILE A 458 -6.42 7.53 -22.87
CA ILE A 458 -6.82 8.17 -21.61
C ILE A 458 -6.29 7.39 -20.39
N VAL A 459 -6.43 6.07 -20.38
CA VAL A 459 -5.90 5.21 -19.30
C VAL A 459 -4.40 5.40 -19.13
N SER A 460 -3.64 5.40 -20.22
CA SER A 460 -2.18 5.58 -20.17
C SER A 460 -1.78 6.93 -19.56
N ILE A 461 -2.55 8.00 -19.79
CA ILE A 461 -2.27 9.32 -19.23
C ILE A 461 -2.54 9.34 -17.73
N LEU A 462 -3.67 8.75 -17.30
CA LEU A 462 -4.04 8.65 -15.88
C LEU A 462 -3.12 7.74 -15.08
N LEU A 463 -2.39 6.82 -15.74
CA LEU A 463 -1.38 5.96 -15.12
C LEU A 463 -0.04 6.65 -14.86
N GLN A 464 0.28 7.76 -15.52
CA GLN A 464 1.59 8.43 -15.41
C GLN A 464 2.05 8.77 -13.97
N PRO A 465 1.17 9.12 -13.01
CA PRO A 465 1.58 9.30 -11.62
C PRO A 465 2.09 8.00 -10.98
N PHE A 466 1.49 6.87 -11.34
CA PHE A 466 1.70 5.58 -10.68
C PHE A 466 2.81 4.77 -11.36
N LEU A 467 2.81 4.75 -12.70
CA LEU A 467 3.68 3.94 -13.54
C LEU A 467 4.56 4.82 -14.41
N THR A 468 5.85 4.52 -14.51
CA THR A 468 6.82 5.38 -15.19
C THR A 468 7.24 4.85 -16.56
N HIS A 469 7.08 3.54 -16.81
CA HIS A 469 7.46 2.90 -18.08
C HIS A 469 6.24 2.60 -18.96
N SER A 470 5.22 1.97 -18.39
CA SER A 470 4.06 1.40 -19.08
C SER A 470 3.28 2.41 -19.89
N PRO A 471 2.99 3.65 -19.40
CA PRO A 471 2.35 4.66 -20.23
C PRO A 471 3.09 4.93 -21.55
N ARG A 472 4.42 5.00 -21.51
CA ARG A 472 5.24 5.26 -22.70
C ARG A 472 5.26 4.07 -23.64
N GLU A 473 5.30 2.86 -23.12
CA GLU A 473 5.21 1.64 -23.94
C GLU A 473 3.81 1.51 -24.59
N MET A 474 2.74 1.89 -23.88
CA MET A 474 1.40 1.99 -24.47
C MET A 474 1.38 2.98 -25.63
N TRP A 475 1.97 4.17 -25.47
CA TRP A 475 2.01 5.19 -26.53
C TRP A 475 2.77 4.72 -27.76
N LYS A 476 3.93 4.09 -27.60
CA LYS A 476 4.70 3.51 -28.72
C LYS A 476 3.85 2.54 -29.53
N GLN A 477 3.11 1.66 -28.85
CA GLN A 477 2.27 0.68 -29.51
C GLN A 477 1.00 1.30 -30.14
N LEU A 478 0.46 2.37 -29.55
CA LEU A 478 -0.66 3.13 -30.11
C LEU A 478 -0.24 4.10 -31.24
N GLY A 479 1.06 4.31 -31.47
CA GLY A 479 1.59 5.27 -32.44
C GLY A 479 1.48 6.73 -31.99
N ILE A 480 1.53 6.96 -30.68
CA ILE A 480 1.38 8.29 -30.07
C ILE A 480 2.75 8.78 -29.59
N GLU A 481 3.09 10.01 -29.95
CA GLU A 481 4.28 10.68 -29.42
C GLU A 481 3.94 11.48 -28.15
N PRO A 482 4.85 11.57 -27.16
CA PRO A 482 4.68 12.44 -26.02
C PRO A 482 4.46 13.90 -26.44
N GLY A 483 3.41 14.54 -25.92
CA GLY A 483 3.05 15.91 -26.26
C GLY A 483 1.62 16.27 -25.89
N GLU A 484 0.96 17.04 -26.74
CA GLU A 484 -0.42 17.52 -26.50
C GLU A 484 -1.42 16.38 -26.31
N LEU A 485 -1.30 15.29 -27.08
CA LEU A 485 -2.17 14.10 -26.99
C LEU A 485 -1.94 13.25 -25.74
N THR A 486 -0.85 13.49 -24.99
CA THR A 486 -0.51 12.76 -23.76
C THR A 486 -0.53 13.68 -22.53
N ALA A 487 -0.93 14.95 -22.70
CA ALA A 487 -1.08 15.90 -21.62
C ALA A 487 -2.31 15.57 -20.76
N TRP A 488 -2.25 15.86 -19.46
CA TRP A 488 -3.35 15.54 -18.54
C TRP A 488 -4.68 16.15 -18.98
N GLU A 489 -4.69 17.42 -19.39
CA GLU A 489 -5.90 18.13 -19.82
C GLU A 489 -6.53 17.51 -21.08
N SER A 490 -5.77 16.79 -21.91
CA SER A 490 -6.30 16.08 -23.07
C SER A 490 -7.21 14.89 -22.70
N THR A 491 -7.22 14.46 -21.43
CA THR A 491 -8.14 13.42 -20.94
C THR A 491 -9.57 13.93 -20.79
N LYS A 492 -9.78 15.25 -20.74
CA LYS A 492 -11.10 15.88 -20.61
C LYS A 492 -11.91 15.84 -21.89
N GLN A 493 -11.27 15.50 -23.01
CA GLN A 493 -11.91 15.37 -24.30
C GLN A 493 -11.74 13.94 -24.81
N PHE A 494 -12.86 13.26 -25.05
CA PHE A 494 -12.87 11.99 -25.75
C PHE A 494 -12.82 12.20 -27.26
N GLY A 495 -12.10 11.33 -27.97
CA GLY A 495 -11.95 11.36 -29.42
C GLY A 495 -10.85 12.30 -29.91
N ALA A 496 -9.85 12.58 -29.07
CA ALA A 496 -8.74 13.47 -29.41
C ALA A 496 -7.71 12.79 -30.35
N LEU A 497 -7.67 11.46 -30.39
CA LEU A 497 -6.73 10.70 -31.21
C LEU A 497 -6.99 10.92 -32.71
N PRO A 498 -6.01 11.36 -33.52
CA PRO A 498 -6.22 11.57 -34.94
C PRO A 498 -6.49 10.25 -35.69
N GLY A 499 -7.43 10.29 -36.65
CA GLY A 499 -7.61 9.22 -37.61
C GLY A 499 -6.37 9.05 -38.50
N GLY A 500 -6.03 7.80 -38.84
CA GLY A 500 -4.84 7.46 -39.61
C GLY A 500 -3.58 7.22 -38.79
N THR A 501 -3.61 7.49 -37.48
CA THR A 501 -2.51 7.14 -36.56
C THR A 501 -2.15 5.66 -36.69
N LYS A 502 -0.86 5.33 -36.83
CA LYS A 502 -0.41 3.96 -37.10
C LYS A 502 -0.03 3.24 -35.81
N VAL A 503 -0.74 2.17 -35.48
CA VAL A 503 -0.36 1.29 -34.36
C VAL A 503 0.85 0.45 -34.73
N SER A 504 1.59 0.02 -33.71
CA SER A 504 2.72 -0.90 -33.86
C SER A 504 2.56 -2.07 -32.89
N LYS A 505 2.83 -3.29 -33.38
CA LYS A 505 2.86 -4.47 -32.50
C LYS A 505 4.12 -4.39 -31.63
N GLY A 506 3.93 -4.47 -30.31
CA GLY A 506 5.01 -4.53 -29.34
C GLY A 506 5.02 -5.84 -28.56
N SER A 507 6.03 -5.97 -27.69
CA SER A 507 6.05 -7.02 -26.68
C SER A 507 4.90 -6.82 -25.66
N PRO A 508 4.42 -7.90 -25.01
CA PRO A 508 3.49 -7.77 -23.89
C PRO A 508 4.02 -6.80 -22.85
N LEU A 509 3.16 -5.91 -22.34
CA LEU A 509 3.54 -4.92 -21.31
C LEU A 509 4.01 -5.58 -20.01
N PHE A 510 3.33 -6.66 -19.63
CA PHE A 510 3.63 -7.41 -18.41
C PHE A 510 3.61 -8.91 -18.76
N PRO A 511 4.65 -9.67 -18.37
CA PRO A 511 4.66 -11.11 -18.55
C PRO A 511 3.63 -11.76 -17.61
N ARG A 512 3.06 -12.90 -18.03
CA ARG A 512 2.32 -13.78 -17.12
C ARG A 512 3.30 -14.60 -16.30
N LEU A 513 3.02 -14.70 -15.02
CA LEU A 513 3.86 -15.34 -14.01
C LEU A 513 3.17 -16.59 -13.48
N ASP A 514 3.93 -17.62 -13.15
CA ASP A 514 3.40 -18.75 -12.38
C ASP A 514 3.29 -18.34 -10.90
N THR A 515 2.08 -18.26 -10.38
CA THR A 515 1.84 -17.75 -9.01
C THR A 515 2.57 -18.56 -7.95
N LEU A 516 2.64 -19.90 -8.09
CA LEU A 516 3.24 -20.76 -7.07
C LEU A 516 4.77 -20.70 -7.12
N GLU A 517 5.35 -20.76 -8.31
CA GLU A 517 6.80 -20.67 -8.51
C GLU A 517 7.33 -19.30 -8.03
N GLU A 518 6.66 -18.22 -8.44
CA GLU A 518 7.11 -16.87 -8.12
C GLU A 518 6.87 -16.52 -6.65
N ALA A 519 5.76 -16.96 -6.06
CA ALA A 519 5.53 -16.80 -4.63
C ALA A 519 6.60 -17.54 -3.80
N ALA A 520 6.98 -18.75 -4.22
CA ALA A 520 8.04 -19.51 -3.57
C ALA A 520 9.41 -18.83 -3.70
N TYR A 521 9.72 -18.25 -4.87
CA TYR A 521 10.94 -17.50 -5.08
C TYR A 521 11.05 -16.27 -4.16
N ILE A 522 10.00 -15.43 -4.12
CA ILE A 522 9.97 -14.26 -3.22
C ILE A 522 10.10 -14.71 -1.77
N ALA A 523 9.42 -15.79 -1.37
CA ALA A 523 9.52 -16.35 -0.03
C ALA A 523 10.96 -16.77 0.34
N ALA A 524 11.67 -17.40 -0.59
CA ALA A 524 13.07 -17.80 -0.38
C ALA A 524 14.01 -16.60 -0.21
N GLU A 525 13.83 -15.54 -1.02
CA GLU A 525 14.67 -14.33 -0.99
C GLU A 525 14.45 -13.46 0.26
N MET A 526 13.30 -13.57 0.95
CA MET A 526 13.01 -12.76 2.14
C MET A 526 13.87 -13.08 3.37
N GLY A 527 14.73 -14.11 3.34
CA GLY A 527 15.75 -14.35 4.38
C GLY A 527 15.40 -15.41 5.44
N GLY A 528 14.37 -16.24 5.22
CA GLY A 528 14.02 -17.42 6.04
C GLY A 528 14.46 -18.77 5.45
N GLY A 529 15.47 -18.77 4.58
CA GLY A 529 15.88 -19.93 3.78
C GLY A 529 16.56 -21.04 4.57
N ALA A 530 15.77 -21.93 5.16
CA ALA A 530 16.10 -23.36 5.31
C ALA A 530 14.81 -24.19 5.48
N GLU A 531 13.89 -23.79 6.36
CA GLU A 531 12.67 -24.59 6.66
C GLU A 531 11.56 -24.40 5.61
N GLN A 532 11.40 -23.20 5.05
CA GLN A 532 10.41 -22.94 3.99
C GLN A 532 10.91 -23.38 2.61
N ALA A 533 12.22 -23.28 2.36
CA ALA A 533 12.87 -23.80 1.17
C ALA A 533 12.80 -25.34 1.13
N GLN A 534 13.04 -26.05 2.25
CA GLN A 534 12.90 -27.51 2.31
C GLN A 534 11.45 -27.99 2.13
N ALA A 535 10.45 -27.22 2.60
CA ALA A 535 9.03 -27.54 2.37
C ALA A 535 8.58 -27.25 0.92
N ALA A 536 9.22 -26.31 0.24
CA ALA A 536 8.98 -25.98 -1.17
C ALA A 536 9.75 -26.92 -2.11
N GLU A 537 11.00 -27.27 -1.78
CA GLU A 537 11.82 -28.28 -2.49
C GLU A 537 11.23 -29.68 -2.33
N GLN A 538 10.71 -30.08 -1.16
CA GLN A 538 10.00 -31.36 -1.04
C GLN A 538 8.69 -31.40 -1.85
N LYS A 539 8.05 -30.25 -2.10
CA LYS A 539 6.88 -30.16 -2.99
C LYS A 539 7.25 -30.07 -4.46
N SER A 540 8.36 -29.41 -4.81
CA SER A 540 8.85 -29.30 -6.19
C SER A 540 9.55 -30.59 -6.64
N GLU A 541 10.30 -31.27 -5.77
CA GLU A 541 10.87 -32.61 -6.03
C GLU A 541 9.79 -33.67 -6.09
N ALA A 542 8.73 -33.59 -5.27
CA ALA A 542 7.56 -34.46 -5.41
C ALA A 542 6.77 -34.19 -6.71
N ALA A 543 6.76 -32.94 -7.20
CA ALA A 543 6.16 -32.59 -8.50
C ALA A 543 7.04 -32.97 -9.69
N ALA A 544 8.36 -32.87 -9.57
CA ALA A 544 9.34 -33.22 -10.60
C ALA A 544 9.52 -34.74 -10.74
N THR A 545 9.49 -35.49 -9.62
CA THR A 545 9.46 -36.96 -9.65
C THR A 545 8.12 -37.52 -10.15
N ALA A 546 7.04 -36.74 -10.07
CA ALA A 546 5.77 -37.07 -10.73
C ALA A 546 5.79 -36.72 -12.25
N ALA A 547 6.58 -35.72 -12.67
CA ALA A 547 6.66 -35.28 -14.07
C ALA A 547 7.48 -36.22 -14.97
N ASP A 548 8.49 -36.93 -14.41
CA ASP A 548 9.34 -37.85 -15.19
C ASP A 548 8.71 -39.25 -15.39
N ALA A 549 7.61 -39.56 -14.68
CA ALA A 549 6.88 -40.82 -14.78
C ALA A 549 5.60 -40.75 -15.65
N SER A 550 5.27 -39.59 -16.22
CA SER A 550 4.05 -39.41 -17.02
C SER A 550 4.33 -38.72 -18.36
N ASN A 551 5.30 -39.23 -19.10
CA ASN A 551 5.38 -39.00 -20.53
C ASN A 551 4.54 -40.05 -21.26
N GLU A 552 3.23 -40.06 -20.97
CA GLU A 552 2.18 -40.61 -21.84
C GLU A 552 0.81 -40.29 -21.20
N THR A 553 -0.03 -39.60 -21.98
CA THR A 553 -1.45 -39.25 -21.73
C THR A 553 -1.73 -38.07 -20.76
N LYS A 554 -2.15 -36.93 -21.36
CA LYS A 554 -2.86 -35.83 -20.70
C LYS A 554 -4.00 -36.35 -19.81
N ALA A 555 -4.00 -35.99 -18.54
CA ALA A 555 -5.18 -36.06 -17.68
C ALA A 555 -5.51 -34.66 -17.16
N GLU A 556 -6.66 -34.12 -17.61
CA GLU A 556 -7.33 -32.96 -17.02
C GLU A 556 -7.61 -33.19 -15.52
N PRO A 557 -7.73 -32.13 -14.70
CA PRO A 557 -8.23 -32.28 -13.34
C PRO A 557 -9.58 -33.00 -13.40
N THR A 558 -9.63 -34.18 -12.78
CA THR A 558 -10.79 -35.05 -12.81
C THR A 558 -11.99 -34.34 -12.19
N GLY A 559 -12.90 -33.91 -13.06
CA GLY A 559 -14.27 -33.54 -12.69
C GLY A 559 -14.49 -32.08 -12.30
N SER A 560 -13.92 -31.11 -13.03
CA SER A 560 -14.53 -29.77 -12.99
C SER A 560 -15.96 -29.89 -13.55
N LYS A 561 -16.95 -29.62 -12.71
CA LYS A 561 -18.33 -29.44 -13.17
C LYS A 561 -18.35 -28.28 -14.16
N GLU A 562 -19.30 -28.31 -15.09
CA GLU A 562 -19.53 -27.21 -16.03
C GLU A 562 -19.66 -25.88 -15.27
N GLU A 563 -19.10 -24.82 -15.84
CA GLU A 563 -19.22 -23.47 -15.29
C GLU A 563 -20.71 -23.09 -15.24
N ILE A 564 -21.14 -22.59 -14.10
CA ILE A 564 -22.52 -22.15 -13.89
C ILE A 564 -22.59 -20.63 -13.92
N ALA A 565 -23.70 -20.07 -14.41
CA ALA A 565 -23.94 -18.64 -14.34
C ALA A 565 -24.25 -18.22 -12.89
N ILE A 566 -24.07 -16.94 -12.56
CA ILE A 566 -24.43 -16.40 -11.23
C ILE A 566 -25.92 -16.63 -10.90
N ASP A 567 -26.78 -16.66 -11.92
CA ASP A 567 -28.21 -16.96 -11.79
C ASP A 567 -28.48 -18.39 -11.29
N ASP A 568 -27.57 -19.33 -11.57
CA ASP A 568 -27.68 -20.70 -11.07
C ASP A 568 -27.24 -20.80 -9.61
N PHE A 569 -26.23 -20.03 -9.20
CA PHE A 569 -25.86 -19.92 -7.79
C PHE A 569 -26.95 -19.22 -6.98
N ALA A 570 -27.57 -18.16 -7.52
CA ALA A 570 -28.67 -17.44 -6.88
C ALA A 570 -29.92 -18.31 -6.63
N LYS A 571 -30.06 -19.44 -7.34
CA LYS A 571 -31.12 -20.42 -7.08
C LYS A 571 -30.87 -21.27 -5.84
N VAL A 572 -29.67 -21.28 -5.26
CA VAL A 572 -29.33 -22.09 -4.09
C VAL A 572 -29.53 -21.27 -2.82
N GLU A 573 -30.32 -21.79 -1.88
CA GLU A 573 -30.55 -21.13 -0.60
C GLU A 573 -29.62 -21.71 0.46
N LEU A 574 -28.62 -20.93 0.88
CA LEU A 574 -27.65 -21.28 1.89
C LEU A 574 -27.96 -20.53 3.19
N ARG A 575 -28.07 -21.25 4.31
CA ARG A 575 -28.34 -20.67 5.62
C ARG A 575 -27.44 -21.22 6.71
N VAL A 576 -27.15 -20.39 7.70
CA VAL A 576 -26.47 -20.79 8.93
C VAL A 576 -27.41 -21.63 9.78
N ALA A 577 -26.98 -22.83 10.18
CA ALA A 577 -27.73 -23.71 11.07
C ALA A 577 -26.85 -24.20 12.22
N GLN A 578 -27.44 -24.37 13.40
CA GLN A 578 -26.76 -24.95 14.56
C GLN A 578 -27.12 -26.41 14.72
N VAL A 579 -26.14 -27.27 14.94
CA VAL A 579 -26.39 -28.69 15.21
C VAL A 579 -26.88 -28.85 16.66
N ILE A 580 -28.12 -29.30 16.83
CA ILE A 580 -28.72 -29.50 18.17
C ILE A 580 -28.66 -30.95 18.63
N ALA A 581 -28.60 -31.91 17.69
CA ALA A 581 -28.38 -33.32 17.99
C ALA A 581 -27.66 -33.99 16.82
N ALA A 582 -26.84 -35.00 17.14
CA ALA A 582 -26.19 -35.85 16.16
C ALA A 582 -26.26 -37.30 16.63
N GLU A 583 -26.53 -38.23 15.72
CA GLU A 583 -26.54 -39.67 15.99
C GLU A 583 -25.99 -40.47 14.80
N PRO A 584 -25.30 -41.60 15.02
CA PRO A 584 -24.88 -42.48 13.94
C PRO A 584 -26.08 -43.18 13.30
N VAL A 585 -26.08 -43.32 11.97
CA VAL A 585 -27.16 -44.02 11.26
C VAL A 585 -26.97 -45.54 11.37
N HIS A 586 -27.99 -46.23 11.87
CA HIS A 586 -27.96 -47.68 12.08
C HIS A 586 -27.67 -48.45 10.77
N LYS A 587 -26.62 -49.30 10.77
CA LYS A 587 -26.07 -50.02 9.60
C LYS A 587 -25.39 -49.15 8.52
N ALA A 588 -24.93 -47.95 8.85
CA ALA A 588 -24.17 -47.10 7.93
C ALA A 588 -23.01 -46.35 8.63
N ASP A 589 -21.83 -46.98 8.65
CA ASP A 589 -20.63 -46.51 9.38
C ASP A 589 -20.02 -45.20 8.85
N LYS A 590 -20.57 -44.65 7.75
CA LYS A 590 -20.12 -43.39 7.13
C LYS A 590 -21.09 -42.23 7.33
N LEU A 591 -22.27 -42.47 7.91
CA LEU A 591 -23.35 -41.48 7.97
C LEU A 591 -23.64 -41.03 9.40
N LEU A 592 -23.68 -39.72 9.60
CA LEU A 592 -24.30 -39.09 10.77
C LEU A 592 -25.65 -38.50 10.39
N LYS A 593 -26.64 -38.69 11.26
CA LYS A 593 -27.92 -38.00 11.23
C LYS A 593 -27.84 -36.81 12.17
N LEU A 594 -28.03 -35.61 11.62
CA LEU A 594 -27.94 -34.34 12.32
C LEU A 594 -29.33 -33.72 12.39
N GLN A 595 -29.69 -33.22 13.57
CA GLN A 595 -30.78 -32.26 13.72
C GLN A 595 -30.20 -30.86 13.76
N LEU A 596 -30.65 -30.03 12.83
CA LEU A 596 -30.19 -28.67 12.62
C LEU A 596 -31.29 -27.68 13.02
N ASP A 597 -30.93 -26.67 13.79
CA ASP A 597 -31.78 -25.53 14.12
C ASP A 597 -31.41 -24.33 13.25
N LEU A 598 -32.38 -23.87 12.46
CA LEU A 598 -32.28 -22.67 11.62
C LEU A 598 -32.85 -21.43 12.33
N GLY A 599 -33.24 -21.53 13.61
CA GLY A 599 -33.83 -20.45 14.40
C GLY A 599 -35.33 -20.23 14.14
N TYR A 600 -35.84 -20.62 12.98
CA TYR A 600 -37.26 -20.57 12.62
C TYR A 600 -37.87 -21.94 12.32
N GLU A 601 -37.05 -22.96 12.07
CA GLU A 601 -37.48 -24.36 11.89
C GLU A 601 -36.33 -25.32 12.22
N GLN A 602 -36.65 -26.58 12.49
CA GLN A 602 -35.68 -27.65 12.65
C GLN A 602 -35.70 -28.58 11.43
N ARG A 603 -34.51 -29.05 11.02
CA ARG A 603 -34.36 -29.96 9.88
C ARG A 603 -33.42 -31.11 10.17
N GLN A 604 -33.76 -32.26 9.60
CA GLN A 604 -32.90 -33.44 9.63
C GLN A 604 -32.01 -33.48 8.38
N VAL A 605 -30.69 -33.57 8.58
CA VAL A 605 -29.72 -33.77 7.49
C VAL A 605 -28.89 -35.02 7.77
N VAL A 606 -28.77 -35.89 6.78
CA VAL A 606 -27.91 -37.08 6.86
C VAL A 606 -26.65 -36.80 6.05
N SER A 607 -25.49 -36.82 6.71
CA SER A 607 -24.21 -36.40 6.11
C SER A 607 -23.12 -37.47 6.23
N GLY A 608 -22.28 -37.55 5.20
CA GLY A 608 -21.19 -38.53 5.03
C GLY A 608 -19.94 -38.33 5.89
N ILE A 609 -20.09 -37.70 7.05
CA ILE A 609 -18.98 -37.16 7.85
C ILE A 609 -18.59 -38.02 9.07
N ALA A 610 -19.23 -39.18 9.26
CA ALA A 610 -19.04 -40.00 10.46
C ALA A 610 -17.60 -40.53 10.66
N LYS A 611 -16.79 -40.53 9.59
CA LYS A 611 -15.37 -40.90 9.66
C LYS A 611 -14.48 -39.79 10.22
N PHE A 612 -14.95 -38.55 10.22
CA PHE A 612 -14.18 -37.35 10.52
C PHE A 612 -14.65 -36.64 11.78
N TYR A 613 -15.92 -36.81 12.14
CA TYR A 613 -16.53 -36.18 13.30
C TYR A 613 -17.33 -37.20 14.10
N THR A 614 -17.20 -37.16 15.42
CA THR A 614 -18.08 -37.91 16.33
C THR A 614 -19.36 -37.12 16.62
N PRO A 615 -20.47 -37.76 17.02
CA PRO A 615 -21.70 -37.05 17.39
C PRO A 615 -21.50 -35.93 18.41
N GLU A 616 -20.64 -36.15 19.41
CA GLU A 616 -20.36 -35.19 20.48
C GLU A 616 -19.63 -33.94 19.97
N GLN A 617 -18.75 -34.12 18.98
CA GLN A 617 -18.03 -33.01 18.36
C GLN A 617 -18.94 -32.12 17.50
N MET A 618 -20.10 -32.64 17.09
CA MET A 618 -21.02 -31.96 16.19
C MET A 618 -22.01 -31.06 16.93
N VAL A 619 -22.51 -31.50 18.08
CA VAL A 619 -23.52 -30.73 18.85
C VAL A 619 -22.96 -29.36 19.25
N GLY A 620 -23.72 -28.31 19.00
CA GLY A 620 -23.38 -26.91 19.27
C GLY A 620 -22.73 -26.16 18.12
N ARG A 621 -22.15 -26.85 17.12
CA ARG A 621 -21.47 -26.20 15.99
C ARG A 621 -22.42 -25.48 15.05
N LYS A 622 -21.97 -24.34 14.51
CA LYS A 622 -22.63 -23.64 13.39
C LYS A 622 -22.07 -24.10 12.05
N VAL A 623 -22.96 -24.53 11.16
CA VAL A 623 -22.65 -25.07 9.84
C VAL A 623 -23.45 -24.34 8.77
N ILE A 624 -22.93 -24.33 7.54
CA ILE A 624 -23.68 -23.83 6.38
C ILE A 624 -24.53 -24.97 5.80
N CYS A 625 -25.84 -24.75 5.72
CA CYS A 625 -26.83 -25.70 5.25
C CYS A 625 -27.53 -25.20 3.99
N VAL A 626 -27.62 -26.04 2.96
CA VAL A 626 -28.44 -25.80 1.77
C VAL A 626 -29.88 -26.21 2.08
N THR A 627 -30.80 -25.24 2.11
CA THR A 627 -32.17 -25.44 2.62
C THR A 627 -33.22 -25.67 1.54
N ASN A 628 -32.93 -25.39 0.27
CA ASN A 628 -33.90 -25.52 -0.82
C ASN A 628 -33.65 -26.74 -1.74
N LEU A 629 -32.90 -27.74 -1.26
CA LEU A 629 -32.78 -29.04 -1.92
C LEU A 629 -34.02 -29.90 -1.68
N LYS A 630 -34.40 -30.69 -2.69
CA LYS A 630 -35.48 -31.69 -2.56
C LYS A 630 -35.07 -32.76 -1.53
N PRO A 631 -35.92 -33.09 -0.54
CA PRO A 631 -35.62 -34.13 0.43
C PRO A 631 -35.39 -35.49 -0.23
N VAL A 632 -34.40 -36.23 0.28
CA VAL A 632 -34.05 -37.57 -0.22
C VAL A 632 -33.96 -38.58 0.94
N LYS A 633 -34.25 -39.85 0.66
CA LYS A 633 -34.03 -40.94 1.62
C LYS A 633 -32.62 -41.51 1.46
N LEU A 634 -31.82 -41.46 2.52
CA LEU A 634 -30.49 -42.05 2.60
C LEU A 634 -30.49 -43.16 3.65
N ARG A 635 -30.30 -44.40 3.20
CA ARG A 635 -30.24 -45.60 4.07
C ARG A 635 -31.43 -45.73 5.05
N GLY A 636 -32.61 -45.27 4.66
CA GLY A 636 -33.85 -45.36 5.44
C GLY A 636 -34.22 -44.07 6.18
N GLU A 637 -33.27 -43.16 6.38
CA GLU A 637 -33.47 -41.85 7.02
C GLU A 637 -33.73 -40.76 5.98
N TRP A 638 -34.51 -39.75 6.34
CA TRP A 638 -34.73 -38.58 5.48
C TRP A 638 -33.61 -37.54 5.67
N SER A 639 -33.08 -37.03 4.56
CA SER A 639 -32.22 -35.84 4.52
C SER A 639 -32.95 -34.71 3.81
N GLN A 640 -33.21 -33.63 4.53
CA GLN A 640 -34.01 -32.47 4.10
C GLN A 640 -33.14 -31.23 3.77
N GLY A 641 -31.86 -31.48 3.46
CA GLY A 641 -30.86 -30.47 3.16
C GLY A 641 -29.48 -31.10 3.00
N MET A 642 -28.47 -30.25 2.86
CA MET A 642 -27.07 -30.66 2.73
C MET A 642 -26.19 -29.67 3.49
N ILE A 643 -25.23 -30.17 4.28
CA ILE A 643 -24.21 -29.33 4.90
C ILE A 643 -22.96 -29.27 4.03
N LEU A 644 -22.27 -28.13 4.04
CA LEU A 644 -21.06 -27.92 3.24
C LEU A 644 -19.79 -28.35 3.99
N ALA A 645 -18.91 -29.03 3.28
CA ALA A 645 -17.60 -29.44 3.76
C ALA A 645 -16.56 -29.29 2.64
N ALA A 646 -15.35 -28.89 3.01
CA ALA A 646 -14.19 -28.91 2.14
C ALA A 646 -13.52 -30.29 2.22
N SER A 647 -13.17 -30.87 1.08
CA SER A 647 -12.46 -32.15 1.00
C SER A 647 -11.18 -32.03 0.16
N HIS A 648 -10.06 -32.56 0.65
CA HIS A 648 -8.81 -32.67 -0.09
C HIS A 648 -8.16 -34.03 0.23
N GLY A 649 -8.10 -34.93 -0.76
CA GLY A 649 -7.70 -36.32 -0.54
C GLY A 649 -8.59 -37.02 0.50
N ASP A 650 -7.97 -37.61 1.52
CA ASP A 650 -8.68 -38.26 2.64
C ASP A 650 -9.06 -37.29 3.77
N GLN A 651 -8.85 -35.99 3.64
CA GLN A 651 -9.23 -34.99 4.65
C GLN A 651 -10.60 -34.37 4.33
N LEU A 652 -11.43 -34.19 5.35
CA LEU A 652 -12.72 -33.50 5.25
C LEU A 652 -12.89 -32.56 6.44
N THR A 653 -13.15 -31.28 6.16
CA THR A 653 -13.40 -30.24 7.17
C THR A 653 -14.72 -29.52 6.90
N LEU A 654 -15.54 -29.33 7.92
CA LEU A 654 -16.82 -28.61 7.80
C LEU A 654 -16.62 -27.11 7.55
N SER A 655 -17.41 -26.55 6.64
CA SER A 655 -17.51 -25.11 6.46
C SER A 655 -18.33 -24.51 7.61
N THR A 656 -17.70 -23.66 8.41
CA THR A 656 -18.28 -23.05 9.62
C THR A 656 -18.31 -21.52 9.49
N VAL A 657 -19.14 -20.89 10.33
CA VAL A 657 -19.23 -19.43 10.48
C VAL A 657 -18.94 -19.06 11.93
N PRO A 658 -18.58 -17.80 12.25
CA PRO A 658 -18.38 -17.37 13.63
C PRO A 658 -19.58 -17.70 14.52
N ASP A 659 -19.32 -18.11 15.77
CA ASP A 659 -20.37 -18.54 16.72
C ASP A 659 -21.39 -17.44 17.03
N GLU A 660 -21.07 -16.17 16.76
CA GLU A 660 -21.96 -15.02 16.95
C GLU A 660 -23.05 -14.88 15.86
N MET A 661 -22.90 -15.55 14.71
CA MET A 661 -23.82 -15.39 13.57
C MET A 661 -25.20 -16.01 13.85
N PRO A 662 -26.32 -15.29 13.69
CA PRO A 662 -27.64 -15.82 14.07
C PRO A 662 -28.06 -17.05 13.24
N ASN A 663 -28.72 -18.02 13.88
CA ASN A 663 -29.30 -19.17 13.19
C ASN A 663 -30.32 -18.66 12.16
N GLY A 664 -30.27 -19.21 10.94
CA GLY A 664 -31.14 -18.83 9.82
C GLY A 664 -30.63 -17.68 8.96
N ALA A 665 -29.47 -17.07 9.30
CA ALA A 665 -28.82 -16.06 8.47
C ALA A 665 -28.52 -16.58 7.06
N VAL A 666 -28.80 -15.76 6.04
CA VAL A 666 -28.56 -16.10 4.64
C VAL A 666 -27.08 -15.93 4.31
N VAL A 667 -26.47 -16.98 3.77
CA VAL A 667 -25.11 -16.94 3.21
C VAL A 667 -25.23 -16.56 1.73
N LYS A 668 -24.54 -15.49 1.31
CA LYS A 668 -24.62 -14.91 -0.03
C LYS A 668 -23.26 -14.90 -0.71
#